data_AF-A0A3E2CCS2-F1
#
_entry.id   AF-A0A3E2CCS2-F1
#
_cell.length_a   1.000
_cell.length_b   1.000
_cell.length_c   1.000
_cell.angle_alpha   90.00
_cell.angle_beta   90.00
_cell.angle_gamma   90.00
#
_symmetry.space_group_name_H-M   'P 1'
#
loop_
_entity.id
_entity.type
_entity.pdbx_description
1 polymer ?
#
loop_
_entity_poly.entity_id
_entity_poly.type
_entity_poly.pdbx_seq_one_letter_code
_entity_poly.pdbx_strand_id
1 'polypeptide(L)'
;MSHRRHFASKMVAVATSVAMLVTGFAVTGSANAVSDSSNKENLTLNRKGVIVTAFQQNWKSIAQECTKTYGHEGVKYVQVSPPNDHVKGKQWWTSYQPVSYKLDSKLGTEAEFKQMIQTCKAANVGIIADAVINHMTGADNRDKVGVGGSAYDAATQTFKTAGYTKDDFHQSTENIKNYKNAEEVWTHRLVGLLDLDTSKPHVQQVLGKYFADLLKMGVVGFRVDAVKHISPADMKAIKAEAAKQANTTPDKIWWMQETIGDPSEAPEIQPAKHLNEGEVNEFQYSYRLKNDFYGSISNLKNITNGLVPSDKASIFVTNWDTPRENYVRTLTYKDGPRYELANAFMLGYPYGNPNIYSGYRFDAKNKDDGAPGATETSVKDVDCSPKTGWQCTQRWTSIRGMIDFFNAVNGAQVTNWQESDNNNIAFSREKKGFLAINNTPNAKRVLYKTDLPNGEYCNVYATGDCSKTVKVTDGNVAATIAPYSAIALHVKATKDNVKKIAARNESDPKYNVDDVKDQSTTIYFNAKGKAGNPSSVNIHYQIGNDSWTAVPGKPMHKSCKDWFVRTIPNNGQKITAVFNDGGSNWYHVNGKNDGDFTIPAGAKTYVVDADLKGSESAEIPCKVESSKSSALKTKIAIHYKGSNNNMGVYIWGLKDADGKEIKGTWHAFNGQDAFGKTYTIEADGTYESGKVGFIITTDPGTDNKNWHKDGTKNRFIYNIEDGVGQAWVISGNEDTFAEPPVEVADKLNKIQTLNVTVHYRRTNKDYAGWNLWTWYGKQEGVKQDFTAHDDFGKIAEYTFTDSNGVKDPKFIVRYSMQGNDWVAKDPGEGDRAIPAKAITLSQDGKTGNAEIWLMQGDSRVYLSPNVINTKANAINADITSLKEFTVNASGDPSEIKKNDVTITDVTDSKKENHTAVDISQVAVVDNKIVITAKNELDLKKMYEISIKGVGGMPKTVSVSTVKGSKIVRTDEFDKKYAYAGDDLGAVVNGNSTTFKLWAPTATKVELVTYQSDAENAPEAKKQEMKL
;
A
#
# COMPACT_ATOMS: atom_id res chain seq x y z
N MET A 1 65.43 15.19 3.69
CA MET A 1 64.63 16.42 3.87
C MET A 1 63.25 15.95 4.33
N SER A 2 62.98 15.92 5.64
CA SER A 2 62.24 16.96 6.41
C SER A 2 60.76 17.01 5.99
N HIS A 3 59.68 16.79 6.78
CA HIS A 3 59.35 16.65 8.21
C HIS A 3 58.06 15.78 8.31
N ARG A 4 57.91 14.76 9.17
CA ARG A 4 57.35 14.78 10.56
C ARG A 4 56.07 15.64 10.78
N ARG A 5 54.89 15.02 10.99
CA ARG A 5 54.16 14.89 12.30
C ARG A 5 52.61 14.75 12.23
N HIS A 6 52.12 13.74 12.97
CA HIS A 6 50.89 13.62 13.79
C HIS A 6 49.48 13.71 13.13
N PHE A 7 48.72 12.60 13.19
CA PHE A 7 47.65 12.29 14.17
C PHE A 7 47.15 10.85 13.89
N ALA A 8 47.54 9.86 14.72
CA ALA A 8 46.78 9.34 15.86
C ALA A 8 45.81 8.17 15.50
N SER A 9 46.31 6.96 15.74
CA SER A 9 45.64 5.76 16.24
C SER A 9 44.11 5.76 16.35
N LYS A 10 43.39 5.18 15.38
CA LYS A 10 42.06 4.55 15.54
C LYS A 10 41.79 3.57 14.38
N MET A 11 42.47 2.43 14.33
CA MET A 11 42.11 1.34 13.40
C MET A 11 42.42 -0.02 14.01
N VAL A 12 41.70 -0.42 15.07
CA VAL A 12 41.37 -1.83 15.37
C VAL A 12 40.05 -1.80 16.15
N ALA A 13 39.12 -2.71 15.82
CA ALA A 13 37.82 -2.95 16.47
C ALA A 13 36.62 -2.09 15.97
N VAL A 14 36.23 -2.32 14.71
CA VAL A 14 34.82 -2.19 14.28
C VAL A 14 34.53 -3.41 13.40
N ALA A 15 34.28 -4.56 14.04
CA ALA A 15 33.79 -5.78 13.39
C ALA A 15 33.24 -6.75 14.46
N THR A 16 32.14 -6.38 15.09
CA THR A 16 31.34 -7.34 15.88
C THR A 16 29.87 -7.13 15.55
N SER A 17 29.51 -7.62 14.38
CA SER A 17 28.15 -7.79 13.91
C SER A 17 27.84 -9.29 13.87
N VAL A 18 27.42 -9.91 14.98
CA VAL A 18 26.76 -11.23 14.98
C VAL A 18 25.93 -11.40 16.26
N ALA A 19 24.67 -10.99 16.24
CA ALA A 19 23.62 -11.75 16.91
C ALA A 19 22.84 -12.46 15.80
N MET A 20 22.97 -13.80 15.76
CA MET A 20 22.31 -14.75 14.86
C MET A 20 22.81 -14.83 13.40
N LEU A 21 23.96 -15.50 13.22
CA LEU A 21 24.17 -16.37 12.06
C LEU A 21 23.33 -17.64 12.24
N VAL A 22 22.10 -17.65 11.72
CA VAL A 22 21.47 -18.91 11.30
C VAL A 22 21.86 -19.10 9.84
N THR A 23 22.81 -19.99 9.59
CA THR A 23 23.24 -20.37 8.24
C THR A 23 22.07 -20.97 7.48
N GLY A 24 21.63 -20.29 6.42
CA GLY A 24 20.63 -20.80 5.50
C GLY A 24 21.21 -21.86 4.56
N PHE A 25 20.49 -22.97 4.40
CA PHE A 25 20.48 -23.77 3.18
C PHE A 25 19.06 -24.28 2.91
N ALA A 26 18.73 -24.39 1.63
CA ALA A 26 17.40 -24.63 1.08
C ALA A 26 16.75 -25.91 1.63
N VAL A 27 15.49 -25.79 2.09
CA VAL A 27 14.62 -26.95 2.27
C VAL A 27 13.98 -27.25 0.91
N THR A 28 14.49 -28.26 0.21
CA THR A 28 13.70 -28.94 -0.82
C THR A 28 12.70 -29.83 -0.09
N GLY A 29 11.41 -29.51 -0.21
CA GLY A 29 10.33 -30.31 0.35
C GLY A 29 10.25 -31.67 -0.33
N SER A 30 10.71 -32.71 0.35
CA SER A 30 10.35 -34.09 0.02
C SER A 30 9.23 -34.52 0.96
N ALA A 31 8.02 -34.59 0.43
CA ALA A 31 6.87 -35.17 1.12
C ALA A 31 7.10 -36.68 1.28
N ASN A 32 7.19 -37.15 2.53
CA ASN A 32 6.98 -38.56 2.82
C ASN A 32 5.67 -38.69 3.61
N ALA A 33 4.73 -39.42 3.00
CA ALA A 33 3.45 -39.77 3.59
C ALA A 33 3.68 -40.63 4.84
N VAL A 34 3.20 -40.17 5.98
CA VAL A 34 2.97 -41.02 7.16
C VAL A 34 1.47 -41.07 7.38
N SER A 35 1.00 -42.30 7.51
CA SER A 35 -0.38 -42.77 7.58
C SER A 35 -1.25 -42.04 8.61
N ASP A 36 -2.47 -41.79 8.17
CA ASP A 36 -3.63 -41.27 8.88
C ASP A 36 -3.89 -42.00 10.22
N SER A 37 -3.78 -41.26 11.32
CA SER A 37 -4.48 -41.58 12.56
C SER A 37 -4.94 -40.27 13.19
N SER A 38 -6.25 -40.19 13.41
CA SER A 38 -7.01 -39.06 13.93
C SER A 38 -6.42 -38.51 15.24
N ASN A 39 -5.67 -37.41 15.18
CA ASN A 39 -5.25 -36.66 16.37
C ASN A 39 -6.28 -35.55 16.65
N LYS A 40 -6.94 -35.66 17.81
CA LYS A 40 -7.78 -34.60 18.39
C LYS A 40 -6.95 -33.30 18.51
N GLU A 41 -7.47 -32.19 18.00
CA GLU A 41 -6.80 -30.89 18.03
C GLU A 41 -6.49 -30.43 19.48
N ASN A 42 -5.21 -30.23 19.80
CA ASN A 42 -4.71 -29.73 21.09
C ASN A 42 -4.86 -28.19 21.21
N LEU A 43 -6.08 -27.66 21.10
CA LEU A 43 -6.37 -26.23 21.23
C LEU A 43 -6.71 -25.84 22.67
N THR A 44 -6.18 -24.69 23.14
CA THR A 44 -6.53 -24.13 24.44
C THR A 44 -7.56 -23.04 24.26
N LEU A 45 -8.82 -23.37 24.59
CA LEU A 45 -9.93 -22.45 24.39
C LEU A 45 -9.92 -21.31 25.41
N ASN A 46 -9.54 -21.56 26.67
CA ASN A 46 -9.45 -20.55 27.73
C ASN A 46 -8.02 -20.02 27.86
N ARG A 47 -7.69 -19.00 27.06
CA ARG A 47 -6.34 -18.39 27.00
C ARG A 47 -6.17 -17.35 28.11
N LYS A 48 -4.93 -17.12 28.56
CA LYS A 48 -4.64 -16.24 29.73
C LYS A 48 -5.01 -14.77 29.50
N GLY A 49 -4.95 -14.31 28.25
CA GLY A 49 -5.22 -12.93 27.86
C GLY A 49 -4.21 -12.44 26.83
N VAL A 50 -4.48 -11.29 26.20
CA VAL A 50 -3.53 -10.67 25.27
C VAL A 50 -2.35 -10.06 26.03
N ILE A 51 -1.15 -10.35 25.56
CA ILE A 51 0.11 -9.76 26.02
C ILE A 51 0.54 -8.70 24.99
N VAL A 52 1.04 -7.55 25.47
CA VAL A 52 1.75 -6.59 24.62
C VAL A 52 3.18 -6.44 25.12
N THR A 53 4.17 -6.67 24.25
CA THR A 53 5.57 -6.38 24.55
C THR A 53 5.84 -4.89 24.31
N ALA A 54 6.09 -4.15 25.39
CA ALA A 54 6.47 -2.73 25.37
C ALA A 54 8.00 -2.58 25.27
N PHE A 55 8.54 -2.94 24.11
CA PHE A 55 9.98 -3.08 23.91
C PHE A 55 10.72 -1.74 24.02
N GLN A 56 11.70 -1.69 24.93
CA GLN A 56 12.55 -0.52 25.23
C GLN A 56 11.78 0.76 25.63
N GLN A 57 10.49 0.65 25.98
CA GLN A 57 9.73 1.77 26.51
C GLN A 57 10.10 1.99 27.98
N ASN A 58 10.22 3.25 28.41
CA ASN A 58 10.55 3.56 29.80
C ASN A 58 9.35 3.33 30.74
N TRP A 59 9.62 3.17 32.04
CA TRP A 59 8.60 2.79 33.03
C TRP A 59 7.44 3.79 33.13
N LYS A 60 7.73 5.09 33.00
CA LYS A 60 6.71 6.16 33.01
C LYS A 60 5.75 6.03 31.84
N SER A 61 6.29 5.80 30.64
CA SER A 61 5.49 5.65 29.42
C SER A 61 4.58 4.43 29.50
N ILE A 62 5.08 3.31 30.02
CA ILE A 62 4.28 2.09 30.22
C ILE A 62 3.18 2.32 31.25
N ALA A 63 3.49 2.97 32.39
CA ALA A 63 2.49 3.31 33.40
C ALA A 63 1.37 4.19 32.83
N GLN A 64 1.73 5.16 31.99
CA GLN A 64 0.78 6.00 31.28
C GLN A 64 -0.07 5.18 30.30
N GLU A 65 0.53 4.33 29.47
CA GLU A 65 -0.22 3.48 28.53
C GLU A 65 -1.14 2.48 29.25
N CYS A 66 -0.78 2.00 30.44
CA CYS A 66 -1.65 1.15 31.25
C CYS A 66 -3.00 1.82 31.54
N THR A 67 -2.97 3.11 31.86
CA THR A 67 -4.17 3.89 32.18
C THR A 67 -4.88 4.45 30.96
N LYS A 68 -4.17 4.75 29.87
CA LYS A 68 -4.75 5.41 28.69
C LYS A 68 -5.15 4.45 27.57
N THR A 69 -4.48 3.31 27.47
CA THR A 69 -4.62 2.36 26.35
C THR A 69 -4.83 0.94 26.88
N TYR A 70 -3.81 0.30 27.45
CA TYR A 70 -3.81 -1.14 27.72
C TYR A 70 -5.03 -1.59 28.55
N GLY A 71 -5.31 -0.94 29.69
CA GLY A 71 -6.45 -1.29 30.54
C GLY A 71 -7.80 -1.07 29.85
N HIS A 72 -7.96 0.04 29.13
CA HIS A 72 -9.20 0.38 28.41
C HIS A 72 -9.51 -0.58 27.25
N GLU A 73 -8.47 -1.02 26.55
CA GLU A 73 -8.62 -1.96 25.42
C GLU A 73 -8.72 -3.42 25.88
N GLY A 74 -8.49 -3.70 27.17
CA GLY A 74 -8.53 -5.05 27.71
C GLY A 74 -7.27 -5.87 27.42
N VAL A 75 -6.12 -5.22 27.25
CA VAL A 75 -4.81 -5.89 27.31
C VAL A 75 -4.64 -6.45 28.72
N LYS A 76 -4.31 -7.73 28.82
CA LYS A 76 -4.24 -8.39 30.13
C LYS A 76 -2.86 -8.28 30.76
N TYR A 77 -1.82 -8.32 29.93
CA TYR A 77 -0.44 -8.27 30.41
C TYR A 77 0.44 -7.41 29.52
N VAL A 78 1.45 -6.76 30.11
CA VAL A 78 2.52 -6.07 29.40
C VAL A 78 3.84 -6.76 29.71
N GLN A 79 4.54 -7.21 28.67
CA GLN A 79 5.93 -7.64 28.79
C GLN A 79 6.84 -6.43 28.67
N VAL A 80 7.69 -6.22 29.66
CA VAL A 80 8.69 -5.15 29.68
C VAL A 80 10.05 -5.67 29.25
N SER A 81 10.91 -4.80 28.70
CA SER A 81 12.35 -5.12 28.50
C SER A 81 13.05 -5.38 29.85
N PRO A 82 14.27 -5.97 29.85
CA PRO A 82 14.97 -6.34 31.08
C PRO A 82 15.05 -5.17 32.07
N PRO A 83 14.51 -5.32 33.29
CA PRO A 83 14.47 -4.24 34.26
C PRO A 83 15.77 -4.06 35.05
N ASN A 84 16.67 -5.04 34.97
CA ASN A 84 17.89 -5.07 35.76
C ASN A 84 19.00 -4.14 35.23
N ASP A 85 19.98 -3.86 36.08
CA ASP A 85 21.17 -3.10 35.76
C ASP A 85 22.00 -3.86 34.71
N HIS A 86 22.46 -3.11 33.70
CA HIS A 86 23.09 -3.63 32.50
C HIS A 86 24.21 -2.69 32.03
N VAL A 87 24.97 -3.11 31.03
CA VAL A 87 26.06 -2.30 30.46
C VAL A 87 25.55 -1.00 29.82
N LYS A 88 26.43 0.00 29.73
CA LYS A 88 26.11 1.25 29.05
C LYS A 88 26.08 1.06 27.54
N GLY A 89 25.24 1.82 26.85
CA GLY A 89 25.24 1.91 25.40
C GLY A 89 23.85 2.17 24.83
N LYS A 90 23.83 2.83 23.67
CA LYS A 90 22.60 3.28 23.02
C LYS A 90 21.82 2.12 22.38
N GLN A 91 22.53 1.07 21.98
CA GLN A 91 21.99 -0.08 21.26
C GLN A 91 20.95 -0.81 22.12
N TRP A 92 20.00 -1.48 21.47
CA TRP A 92 18.92 -2.17 22.18
C TRP A 92 19.44 -3.36 23.00
N TRP A 93 20.37 -4.13 22.43
CA TRP A 93 20.92 -5.35 23.01
C TRP A 93 21.74 -5.10 24.28
N THR A 94 22.09 -3.84 24.61
CA THR A 94 22.78 -3.53 25.86
C THR A 94 21.92 -3.86 27.09
N SER A 95 20.59 -3.85 26.96
CA SER A 95 19.69 -4.32 28.02
C SER A 95 19.80 -5.82 28.30
N TYR A 96 20.35 -6.59 27.36
CA TYR A 96 20.55 -8.04 27.47
C TYR A 96 21.97 -8.38 27.94
N GLN A 97 22.71 -7.42 28.50
CA GLN A 97 24.03 -7.66 29.09
C GLN A 97 24.02 -7.25 30.56
N PRO A 98 23.53 -8.13 31.46
CA PRO A 98 23.41 -7.82 32.87
C PRO A 98 24.75 -7.50 33.53
N VAL A 99 24.68 -6.58 34.50
CA VAL A 99 25.77 -6.23 35.40
C VAL A 99 25.40 -6.56 36.85
N SER A 100 24.14 -6.36 37.22
CA SER A 100 23.58 -6.84 38.48
C SER A 100 22.07 -6.97 38.38
N TYR A 101 21.43 -7.45 39.46
CA TYR A 101 19.99 -7.57 39.56
C TYR A 101 19.32 -6.38 40.27
N LYS A 102 20.03 -5.26 40.46
CA LYS A 102 19.39 -3.96 40.79
C LYS A 102 18.43 -3.56 39.69
N LEU A 103 17.34 -2.87 40.02
CA LEU A 103 16.27 -2.52 39.06
C LEU A 103 16.37 -1.09 38.52
N ASP A 104 17.60 -0.54 38.52
CA ASP A 104 17.93 0.72 37.87
C ASP A 104 18.55 0.43 36.50
N SER A 105 17.86 0.81 35.43
CA SER A 105 18.27 0.54 34.05
C SER A 105 18.14 1.78 33.18
N LYS A 106 18.48 1.69 31.90
CA LYS A 106 18.28 2.81 30.96
C LYS A 106 16.80 3.16 30.74
N LEU A 107 15.89 2.32 31.24
CA LEU A 107 14.44 2.49 31.13
C LEU A 107 13.81 3.15 32.36
N GLY A 108 14.61 3.41 33.40
CA GLY A 108 14.21 4.12 34.61
C GLY A 108 14.71 3.44 35.88
N THR A 109 14.37 4.06 37.00
CA THR A 109 14.76 3.64 38.36
C THR A 109 13.86 2.54 38.92
N GLU A 110 14.31 1.86 39.98
CA GLU A 110 13.50 0.87 40.71
C GLU A 110 12.17 1.47 41.22
N ALA A 111 12.20 2.72 41.69
CA ALA A 111 11.01 3.41 42.17
C ALA A 111 9.98 3.63 41.04
N GLU A 112 10.44 4.00 39.85
CA GLU A 112 9.59 4.16 38.67
C GLU A 112 9.04 2.81 38.18
N PHE A 113 9.85 1.74 38.25
CA PHE A 113 9.42 0.38 37.91
C PHE A 113 8.32 -0.12 38.86
N LYS A 114 8.51 0.07 40.17
CA LYS A 114 7.50 -0.26 41.19
C LYS A 114 6.21 0.54 40.99
N GLN A 115 6.33 1.83 40.70
CA GLN A 115 5.17 2.68 40.40
C GLN A 115 4.43 2.20 39.15
N MET A 116 5.15 1.82 38.09
CA MET A 116 4.55 1.25 36.88
C MET A 116 3.76 -0.03 37.19
N ILE A 117 4.32 -0.96 37.98
CA ILE A 117 3.60 -2.18 38.40
C ILE A 117 2.30 -1.84 39.13
N GLN A 118 2.35 -0.90 40.09
CA GLN A 118 1.18 -0.49 40.87
C GLN A 118 0.11 0.17 39.99
N THR A 119 0.51 1.10 39.12
CA THR A 119 -0.38 1.79 38.19
C THR A 119 -1.03 0.81 37.21
N CYS A 120 -0.26 -0.11 36.63
CA CYS A 120 -0.79 -1.11 35.72
C CYS A 120 -1.73 -2.09 36.42
N LYS A 121 -1.39 -2.54 37.63
CA LYS A 121 -2.28 -3.39 38.43
C LYS A 121 -3.61 -2.70 38.74
N ALA A 122 -3.60 -1.41 39.06
CA ALA A 122 -4.82 -0.63 39.28
C ALA A 122 -5.68 -0.51 38.00
N ALA A 123 -5.05 -0.55 36.82
CA ALA A 123 -5.72 -0.61 35.52
C ALA A 123 -6.07 -2.05 35.07
N ASN A 124 -5.97 -3.06 35.95
CA ASN A 124 -6.17 -4.49 35.67
C ASN A 124 -5.20 -5.11 34.64
N VAL A 125 -4.02 -4.51 34.46
CA VAL A 125 -2.94 -4.97 33.58
C VAL A 125 -1.80 -5.54 34.43
N GLY A 126 -1.45 -6.82 34.21
CA GLY A 126 -0.31 -7.45 34.88
C GLY A 126 1.02 -7.17 34.16
N ILE A 127 2.13 -7.14 34.90
CA ILE A 127 3.47 -6.95 34.33
C ILE A 127 4.20 -8.29 34.23
N ILE A 128 4.77 -8.56 33.06
CA ILE A 128 5.68 -9.66 32.79
C ILE A 128 7.08 -9.07 32.64
N ALA A 129 8.03 -9.50 33.45
CA ALA A 129 9.41 -9.04 33.34
C ALA A 129 10.23 -9.93 32.39
N ASP A 130 11.00 -9.32 31.49
CA ASP A 130 12.04 -10.03 30.75
C ASP A 130 13.25 -10.28 31.67
N ALA A 131 13.62 -11.54 31.86
CA ALA A 131 14.61 -11.97 32.83
C ALA A 131 15.80 -12.63 32.11
N VAL A 132 16.93 -11.93 32.12
CA VAL A 132 18.20 -12.40 31.55
C VAL A 132 19.00 -13.12 32.62
N ILE A 133 19.05 -14.46 32.50
CA ILE A 133 19.58 -15.33 33.58
C ILE A 133 20.67 -16.30 33.12
N ASN A 134 20.89 -16.46 31.81
CA ASN A 134 21.93 -17.34 31.27
C ASN A 134 23.34 -16.77 31.46
N HIS A 135 23.48 -15.46 31.26
CA HIS A 135 24.77 -14.81 31.12
C HIS A 135 24.79 -13.44 31.78
N MET A 136 25.99 -12.88 31.91
CA MET A 136 26.25 -11.48 32.26
C MET A 136 26.74 -10.71 31.01
N THR A 137 27.45 -9.60 31.16
CA THR A 137 28.03 -8.85 30.02
C THR A 137 28.96 -9.68 29.11
N GLY A 138 29.21 -9.17 27.90
CA GLY A 138 30.29 -9.64 27.03
C GLY A 138 31.66 -9.62 27.72
N ALA A 139 32.46 -10.65 27.49
CA ALA A 139 33.80 -10.81 28.07
C ALA A 139 34.81 -9.75 27.59
N ASP A 140 34.53 -9.11 26.46
CA ASP A 140 35.32 -8.03 25.87
C ASP A 140 34.92 -6.63 26.39
N ASN A 141 33.82 -6.52 27.16
CA ASN A 141 33.42 -5.26 27.75
C ASN A 141 34.52 -4.71 28.68
N ARG A 142 34.75 -3.40 28.61
CA ARG A 142 35.81 -2.70 29.35
C ARG A 142 35.29 -1.70 30.36
N ASP A 143 33.98 -1.45 30.36
CA ASP A 143 33.35 -0.64 31.38
C ASP A 143 33.44 -1.34 32.74
N LYS A 144 33.40 -0.53 33.80
CA LYS A 144 33.52 -1.01 35.19
C LYS A 144 32.29 -0.72 36.03
N VAL A 145 31.31 -0.02 35.45
CA VAL A 145 30.10 0.45 36.15
C VAL A 145 28.92 0.40 35.20
N GLY A 146 27.86 -0.31 35.60
CA GLY A 146 26.60 -0.42 34.86
C GLY A 146 25.79 0.89 34.87
N VAL A 147 24.63 0.87 34.21
CA VAL A 147 23.70 2.01 34.19
C VAL A 147 23.17 2.32 35.60
N GLY A 148 22.84 1.29 36.38
CA GLY A 148 22.39 1.35 37.77
C GLY A 148 23.52 1.53 38.80
N GLY A 149 24.72 1.90 38.36
CA GLY A 149 25.85 2.24 39.23
C GLY A 149 26.57 1.04 39.84
N SER A 150 26.23 -0.19 39.45
CA SER A 150 26.89 -1.39 39.98
C SER A 150 28.29 -1.58 39.41
N ALA A 151 29.28 -1.76 40.29
CA ALA A 151 30.64 -2.05 39.88
C ALA A 151 30.77 -3.51 39.39
N TYR A 152 31.50 -3.70 38.29
CA TYR A 152 31.84 -5.01 37.74
C TYR A 152 33.16 -4.99 36.98
N ASP A 153 33.67 -6.18 36.66
CA ASP A 153 34.82 -6.35 35.80
C ASP A 153 34.67 -7.65 34.99
N ALA A 154 34.39 -7.51 33.69
CA ALA A 154 34.24 -8.64 32.78
C ALA A 154 35.54 -9.45 32.61
N ALA A 155 36.70 -8.80 32.64
CA ALA A 155 37.99 -9.47 32.43
C ALA A 155 38.36 -10.41 33.59
N THR A 156 37.96 -10.03 34.81
CA THR A 156 38.15 -10.85 36.02
C THR A 156 36.88 -11.59 36.43
N GLN A 157 35.81 -11.52 35.61
CA GLN A 157 34.50 -12.14 35.85
C GLN A 157 33.94 -11.83 37.25
N THR A 158 34.08 -10.58 37.68
CA THR A 158 33.70 -10.16 39.04
C THR A 158 32.51 -9.22 38.99
N PHE A 159 31.38 -9.65 39.55
CA PHE A 159 30.12 -8.90 39.60
C PHE A 159 29.64 -8.79 41.04
N LYS A 160 30.37 -8.01 41.84
CA LYS A 160 30.18 -7.93 43.30
C LYS A 160 28.74 -7.61 43.71
N THR A 161 28.08 -6.74 42.96
CA THR A 161 26.69 -6.33 43.27
C THR A 161 25.69 -7.43 42.92
N ALA A 162 25.95 -8.23 41.87
CA ALA A 162 25.15 -9.41 41.55
C ALA A 162 25.41 -10.56 42.54
N GLY A 163 26.57 -10.55 43.19
CA GLY A 163 27.03 -11.64 44.07
C GLY A 163 27.84 -12.70 43.35
N TYR A 164 28.34 -12.45 42.14
CA TYR A 164 29.13 -13.41 41.38
C TYR A 164 30.63 -13.12 41.37
N THR A 165 31.38 -14.20 41.40
CA THR A 165 32.81 -14.30 41.23
C THR A 165 33.13 -15.16 40.01
N LYS A 166 34.41 -15.26 39.63
CA LYS A 166 34.86 -16.11 38.52
C LYS A 166 34.40 -17.57 38.62
N ASP A 167 34.25 -18.09 39.83
CA ASP A 167 33.81 -19.46 40.04
C ASP A 167 32.34 -19.66 39.68
N ASP A 168 31.54 -18.61 39.55
CA ASP A 168 30.11 -18.71 39.23
C ASP A 168 29.83 -18.78 37.73
N PHE A 169 30.89 -18.79 36.91
CA PHE A 169 30.82 -18.90 35.45
C PHE A 169 31.34 -20.25 34.97
N HIS A 170 30.83 -20.71 33.83
CA HIS A 170 31.47 -21.81 33.13
C HIS A 170 32.90 -21.40 32.72
N GLN A 171 33.84 -22.32 32.91
CA GLN A 171 35.27 -22.01 32.73
C GLN A 171 35.69 -21.99 31.25
N SER A 172 34.82 -22.47 30.34
CA SER A 172 35.06 -22.32 28.89
C SER A 172 35.10 -20.84 28.51
N THR A 173 36.11 -20.49 27.72
CA THR A 173 36.24 -19.14 27.16
C THR A 173 35.84 -19.08 25.68
N GLU A 174 35.49 -20.23 25.11
CA GLU A 174 35.07 -20.34 23.72
C GLU A 174 33.62 -19.91 23.53
N ASN A 175 33.32 -19.45 22.31
CA ASN A 175 31.94 -19.28 21.86
C ASN A 175 31.36 -20.62 21.39
N ILE A 176 30.04 -20.73 21.47
CA ILE A 176 29.30 -21.85 20.85
C ILE A 176 29.59 -21.89 19.35
N LYS A 177 30.00 -23.05 18.85
CA LYS A 177 30.30 -23.33 17.44
C LYS A 177 29.40 -24.42 16.87
N ASN A 178 28.99 -25.39 17.68
CA ASN A 178 28.24 -26.57 17.24
C ASN A 178 26.93 -26.78 18.03
N TYR A 179 25.81 -26.36 17.44
CA TYR A 179 24.48 -26.57 18.02
C TYR A 179 23.98 -28.03 18.02
N LYS A 180 24.75 -28.97 17.46
CA LYS A 180 24.47 -30.41 17.60
C LYS A 180 25.04 -31.01 18.89
N ASN A 181 25.77 -30.22 19.68
CA ASN A 181 26.31 -30.61 20.97
C ASN A 181 25.62 -29.81 22.08
N ALA A 182 24.67 -30.43 22.78
CA ALA A 182 23.91 -29.78 23.83
C ALA A 182 24.80 -29.24 24.97
N GLU A 183 25.81 -30.01 25.38
CA GLU A 183 26.74 -29.61 26.43
C GLU A 183 27.51 -28.34 26.06
N GLU A 184 27.93 -28.22 24.79
CA GLU A 184 28.58 -27.00 24.30
C GLU A 184 27.62 -25.82 24.32
N VAL A 185 26.37 -26.01 23.89
CA VAL A 185 25.34 -24.96 23.90
C VAL A 185 25.02 -24.46 25.31
N TRP A 186 25.16 -25.32 26.33
CA TRP A 186 24.88 -25.00 27.74
C TRP A 186 26.07 -24.47 28.54
N THR A 187 27.31 -24.67 28.06
CA THR A 187 28.51 -24.35 28.85
C THR A 187 29.47 -23.38 28.18
N HIS A 188 29.21 -23.01 26.92
CA HIS A 188 30.04 -22.08 26.14
C HIS A 188 29.33 -20.76 25.92
N ARG A 189 30.11 -19.73 25.61
CA ARG A 189 29.59 -18.37 25.52
C ARG A 189 28.70 -18.20 24.30
N LEU A 190 27.45 -17.76 24.52
CA LEU A 190 26.61 -17.23 23.47
C LEU A 190 27.22 -15.92 22.96
N VAL A 191 27.88 -15.95 21.81
CA VAL A 191 28.49 -14.78 21.12
C VAL A 191 29.37 -13.89 22.03
N GLY A 192 30.10 -14.50 22.97
CA GLY A 192 31.06 -13.83 23.84
C GLY A 192 30.49 -13.36 25.18
N LEU A 193 29.21 -13.58 25.44
CA LEU A 193 28.56 -13.30 26.72
C LEU A 193 29.11 -14.21 27.82
N LEU A 194 29.43 -13.65 29.00
CA LEU A 194 29.97 -14.42 30.11
C LEU A 194 28.89 -15.35 30.67
N ASP A 195 29.08 -16.65 30.44
CA ASP A 195 28.10 -17.70 30.67
C ASP A 195 28.12 -18.18 32.13
N LEU A 196 26.98 -18.08 32.83
CA LEU A 196 26.86 -18.48 34.23
C LEU A 196 26.80 -20.00 34.35
N ASP A 197 27.48 -20.56 35.35
CA ASP A 197 27.36 -21.97 35.68
C ASP A 197 26.07 -22.20 36.48
N THR A 198 24.97 -22.36 35.74
CA THR A 198 23.62 -22.50 36.31
C THR A 198 23.40 -23.79 37.09
N SER A 199 24.33 -24.74 37.01
CA SER A 199 24.32 -25.96 37.82
C SER A 199 24.70 -25.69 39.28
N LYS A 200 25.38 -24.56 39.56
CA LYS A 200 25.86 -24.24 40.90
C LYS A 200 24.74 -23.78 41.83
N PRO A 201 24.67 -24.31 43.07
CA PRO A 201 23.67 -23.89 44.04
C PRO A 201 23.69 -22.38 44.35
N HIS A 202 24.87 -21.76 44.37
CA HIS A 202 24.99 -20.31 44.59
C HIS A 202 24.33 -19.50 43.47
N VAL A 203 24.60 -19.86 42.21
CA VAL A 203 23.97 -19.22 41.03
C VAL A 203 22.46 -19.38 41.07
N GLN A 204 21.97 -20.60 41.35
CA GLN A 204 20.53 -20.86 41.48
C GLN A 204 19.88 -20.05 42.61
N GLN A 205 20.56 -19.86 43.74
CA GLN A 205 20.08 -19.03 44.86
C GLN A 205 19.99 -17.55 44.50
N VAL A 206 21.01 -17.01 43.81
CA VAL A 206 21.02 -15.61 43.36
C VAL A 206 19.90 -15.37 42.34
N LEU A 207 19.77 -16.24 41.33
CA LEU A 207 18.71 -16.15 40.32
C LEU A 207 17.32 -16.35 40.93
N GLY A 208 17.16 -17.33 41.82
CA GLY A 208 15.92 -17.57 42.55
C GLY A 208 15.50 -16.35 43.37
N LYS A 209 16.46 -15.67 44.01
CA LYS A 209 16.21 -14.41 44.72
C LYS A 209 15.70 -13.32 43.80
N TYR A 210 16.34 -13.14 42.64
CA TYR A 210 15.92 -12.14 41.65
C TYR A 210 14.46 -12.32 41.21
N PHE A 211 14.07 -13.55 40.85
CA PHE A 211 12.67 -13.86 40.53
C PHE A 211 11.73 -13.62 41.72
N ALA A 212 12.12 -14.05 42.93
CA ALA A 212 11.30 -13.88 44.12
C ALA A 212 11.07 -12.41 44.49
N ASP A 213 12.08 -11.55 44.33
CA ASP A 213 11.97 -10.11 44.59
C ASP A 213 11.00 -9.45 43.59
N LEU A 214 11.08 -9.79 42.30
CA LEU A 214 10.15 -9.30 41.28
C LEU A 214 8.70 -9.77 41.54
N LEU A 215 8.50 -11.04 41.92
CA LEU A 215 7.19 -11.57 42.30
C LEU A 215 6.60 -10.80 43.51
N LYS A 216 7.41 -10.58 44.56
CA LYS A 216 6.99 -9.80 45.74
C LYS A 216 6.64 -8.35 45.41
N MET A 217 7.27 -7.78 44.38
CA MET A 217 6.97 -6.43 43.90
C MET A 217 5.65 -6.37 43.12
N GLY A 218 5.15 -7.49 42.60
CA GLY A 218 3.88 -7.60 41.89
C GLY A 218 4.00 -7.95 40.41
N VAL A 219 5.18 -8.32 39.92
CA VAL A 219 5.34 -8.98 38.62
C VAL A 219 4.56 -10.30 38.64
N VAL A 220 3.81 -10.59 37.58
CA VAL A 220 2.89 -11.74 37.53
C VAL A 220 3.40 -12.90 36.67
N GLY A 221 4.50 -12.70 35.95
CA GLY A 221 5.13 -13.71 35.11
C GLY A 221 6.44 -13.20 34.53
N PHE A 222 7.14 -14.08 33.80
CA PHE A 222 8.45 -13.78 33.25
C PHE A 222 8.55 -14.25 31.80
N ARG A 223 9.18 -13.44 30.93
CA ARG A 223 9.83 -13.97 29.74
C ARG A 223 11.26 -14.29 30.15
N VAL A 224 11.66 -15.56 30.04
CA VAL A 224 13.01 -15.99 30.43
C VAL A 224 13.86 -16.07 29.17
N ASP A 225 14.91 -15.25 29.13
CA ASP A 225 15.83 -15.11 28.01
C ASP A 225 16.73 -16.33 27.84
N ALA A 226 17.11 -16.64 26.59
CA ALA A 226 18.16 -17.59 26.25
C ALA A 226 18.03 -18.98 26.89
N VAL A 227 16.80 -19.47 27.12
CA VAL A 227 16.57 -20.75 27.82
C VAL A 227 17.15 -21.95 27.08
N LYS A 228 17.27 -21.90 25.75
CA LYS A 228 18.02 -22.90 24.96
C LYS A 228 19.42 -23.18 25.52
N HIS A 229 20.07 -22.14 26.06
CA HIS A 229 21.43 -22.14 26.54
C HIS A 229 21.56 -22.55 28.01
N ILE A 230 20.45 -22.91 28.67
CA ILE A 230 20.44 -23.42 30.04
C ILE A 230 19.91 -24.84 30.02
N SER A 231 20.55 -25.76 30.75
CA SER A 231 20.07 -27.14 30.80
C SER A 231 18.65 -27.20 31.42
N PRO A 232 17.77 -28.11 30.96
CA PRO A 232 16.43 -28.26 31.55
C PRO A 232 16.47 -28.57 33.06
N ALA A 233 17.51 -29.29 33.52
CA ALA A 233 17.70 -29.59 34.93
C ALA A 233 17.96 -28.32 35.76
N ASP A 234 18.81 -27.43 35.27
CA ASP A 234 19.13 -26.18 35.95
C ASP A 234 17.94 -25.22 35.91
N MET A 235 17.22 -25.15 34.80
CA MET A 235 15.98 -24.37 34.70
C MET A 235 14.97 -24.78 35.77
N LYS A 236 14.78 -26.10 35.96
CA LYS A 236 13.92 -26.64 37.02
C LYS A 236 14.43 -26.26 38.42
N ALA A 237 15.73 -26.33 38.66
CA ALA A 237 16.34 -26.00 39.94
C ALA A 237 16.22 -24.50 40.27
N ILE A 238 16.48 -23.61 39.31
CA ILE A 238 16.30 -22.16 39.42
C ILE A 238 14.83 -21.84 39.74
N LYS A 239 13.88 -22.49 39.06
CA LYS A 239 12.45 -22.28 39.31
C LYS A 239 12.04 -22.74 40.72
N ALA A 240 12.59 -23.85 41.19
CA ALA A 240 12.35 -24.37 42.53
C ALA A 240 12.89 -23.41 43.60
N GLU A 241 14.08 -22.85 43.39
CA GLU A 241 14.68 -21.89 44.31
C GLU A 241 13.91 -20.56 44.30
N ALA A 242 13.45 -20.08 43.14
CA ALA A 242 12.56 -18.93 43.04
C ALA A 242 11.26 -19.14 43.84
N ALA A 243 10.63 -20.32 43.70
CA ALA A 243 9.41 -20.65 44.41
C ALA A 243 9.62 -20.68 45.92
N LYS A 244 10.70 -21.33 46.38
CA LYS A 244 11.10 -21.38 47.78
C LYS A 244 11.29 -19.98 48.36
N GLN A 245 12.03 -19.11 47.68
CA GLN A 245 12.32 -17.75 48.16
C GLN A 245 11.12 -16.79 48.06
N ALA A 246 10.20 -17.04 47.14
CA ALA A 246 8.94 -16.31 47.01
C ALA A 246 7.82 -16.84 47.93
N ASN A 247 8.07 -17.92 48.69
CA ASN A 247 7.08 -18.63 49.50
C ASN A 247 5.85 -19.05 48.67
N THR A 248 6.09 -19.68 47.52
CA THR A 248 5.07 -20.19 46.60
C THR A 248 5.50 -21.56 46.04
N THR A 249 4.74 -22.10 45.09
CA THR A 249 5.06 -23.35 44.40
C THR A 249 5.49 -23.08 42.95
N PRO A 250 6.38 -23.91 42.35
CA PRO A 250 6.90 -23.66 41.00
C PRO A 250 5.82 -23.56 39.91
N ASP A 251 4.70 -24.27 40.04
CA ASP A 251 3.55 -24.24 39.12
C ASP A 251 2.82 -22.89 39.09
N LYS A 252 2.91 -22.11 40.17
CA LYS A 252 2.33 -20.76 40.26
C LYS A 252 3.20 -19.68 39.62
N ILE A 253 4.46 -19.99 39.32
CA ILE A 253 5.36 -19.05 38.65
C ILE A 253 5.18 -19.22 37.14
N TRP A 254 4.63 -18.19 36.49
CA TRP A 254 4.41 -18.20 35.06
C TRP A 254 5.69 -17.83 34.31
N TRP A 255 6.25 -18.78 33.56
CA TRP A 255 7.38 -18.57 32.65
C TRP A 255 6.94 -18.75 31.20
N MET A 256 7.36 -17.80 30.36
CA MET A 256 7.41 -17.90 28.90
C MET A 256 8.88 -17.97 28.52
N GLN A 257 9.32 -19.08 27.94
CA GLN A 257 10.74 -19.39 27.78
C GLN A 257 11.17 -19.20 26.34
N GLU A 258 12.26 -18.47 26.12
CA GLU A 258 12.85 -18.36 24.78
C GLU A 258 13.63 -19.64 24.45
N THR A 259 13.00 -20.51 23.66
CA THR A 259 13.63 -21.71 23.10
C THR A 259 13.40 -21.72 21.59
N ILE A 260 14.43 -21.38 20.82
CA ILE A 260 14.33 -21.35 19.36
C ILE A 260 14.51 -22.78 18.82
N GLY A 261 13.46 -23.42 18.30
CA GLY A 261 13.59 -24.78 17.76
C GLY A 261 14.18 -24.84 16.35
N ASP A 262 15.12 -25.76 16.15
CA ASP A 262 15.66 -26.14 14.83
C ASP A 262 15.89 -27.66 14.80
N PRO A 263 15.18 -28.42 13.94
CA PRO A 263 15.31 -29.88 13.87
C PRO A 263 16.70 -30.42 13.52
N SER A 264 17.61 -29.57 13.01
CA SER A 264 18.98 -29.95 12.66
C SER A 264 19.97 -29.88 13.84
N GLU A 265 19.52 -29.32 14.96
CA GLU A 265 20.29 -29.17 16.21
C GLU A 265 20.07 -30.34 17.17
N ALA A 266 20.76 -30.32 18.32
CA ALA A 266 20.64 -31.37 19.33
C ALA A 266 19.18 -31.52 19.83
N PRO A 267 18.67 -32.75 20.03
CA PRO A 267 17.31 -32.97 20.53
C PRO A 267 17.10 -32.50 21.98
N GLU A 268 18.16 -32.35 22.77
CA GLU A 268 18.14 -31.93 24.17
C GLU A 268 17.87 -30.44 24.35
N ILE A 269 18.14 -29.62 23.33
CA ILE A 269 17.98 -28.15 23.37
C ILE A 269 16.71 -27.67 22.66
N GLN A 270 15.86 -28.62 22.22
CA GLN A 270 14.62 -28.31 21.52
C GLN A 270 13.52 -27.82 22.47
N PRO A 271 12.56 -27.00 22.01
CA PRO A 271 11.49 -26.44 22.85
C PRO A 271 10.71 -27.48 23.66
N ALA A 272 10.51 -28.68 23.08
CA ALA A 272 9.81 -29.79 23.72
C ALA A 272 10.43 -30.23 25.06
N LYS A 273 11.71 -29.93 25.30
CA LYS A 273 12.43 -30.28 26.54
C LYS A 273 12.15 -29.32 27.69
N HIS A 274 11.51 -28.18 27.45
CA HIS A 274 11.26 -27.13 28.45
C HIS A 274 9.76 -26.94 28.78
N LEU A 275 8.88 -27.84 28.32
CA LEU A 275 7.43 -27.71 28.49
C LEU A 275 6.94 -27.99 29.93
N ASN A 276 7.79 -28.60 30.76
CA ASN A 276 7.48 -28.86 32.18
C ASN A 276 7.62 -27.58 33.02
N GLU A 277 8.54 -26.72 32.62
CA GLU A 277 8.93 -25.52 33.35
C GLU A 277 8.04 -24.32 32.99
N GLY A 278 7.34 -24.35 31.86
CA GLY A 278 6.47 -23.25 31.47
C GLY A 278 5.99 -23.32 30.03
N GLU A 279 5.54 -22.17 29.54
CA GLU A 279 5.28 -21.95 28.13
C GLU A 279 6.61 -21.72 27.40
N VAL A 280 6.66 -22.03 26.11
CA VAL A 280 7.79 -21.73 25.23
C VAL A 280 7.37 -20.76 24.13
N ASN A 281 8.28 -19.90 23.71
CA ASN A 281 8.08 -19.06 22.54
C ASN A 281 8.05 -19.94 21.27
N GLU A 282 6.88 -20.05 20.64
CA GLU A 282 6.68 -20.94 19.49
C GLU A 282 7.06 -20.24 18.18
N PHE A 283 8.36 -20.18 17.88
CA PHE A 283 8.90 -19.50 16.70
C PHE A 283 8.39 -20.08 15.36
N GLN A 284 8.09 -21.39 15.32
CA GLN A 284 7.60 -22.03 14.10
C GLN A 284 6.22 -21.49 13.68
N TYR A 285 5.40 -21.06 14.65
CA TYR A 285 4.14 -20.36 14.36
C TYR A 285 4.40 -19.07 13.55
N SER A 286 5.34 -18.24 13.99
CA SER A 286 5.70 -16.98 13.35
C SER A 286 6.28 -17.17 11.95
N TYR A 287 7.10 -18.21 11.75
CA TYR A 287 7.66 -18.55 10.44
C TYR A 287 6.58 -19.03 9.46
N ARG A 288 5.66 -19.87 9.93
CA ARG A 288 4.53 -20.35 9.13
C ARG A 288 3.59 -19.22 8.73
N LEU A 289 3.31 -18.28 9.65
CA LEU A 289 2.55 -17.08 9.31
C LEU A 289 3.18 -16.33 8.14
N LYS A 290 4.49 -16.08 8.16
CA LYS A 290 5.15 -15.41 7.03
C LYS A 290 4.99 -16.20 5.73
N ASN A 291 5.28 -17.50 5.76
CA ASN A 291 5.17 -18.34 4.57
C ASN A 291 3.76 -18.36 3.99
N ASP A 292 2.73 -18.48 4.83
CA ASP A 292 1.34 -18.56 4.39
C ASP A 292 0.80 -17.20 3.91
N PHE A 293 1.16 -16.08 4.55
CA PHE A 293 0.73 -14.74 4.11
C PHE A 293 1.43 -14.26 2.82
N TYR A 294 2.61 -14.79 2.49
CA TYR A 294 3.24 -14.61 1.18
C TYR A 294 2.83 -15.66 0.14
N GLY A 295 2.36 -16.82 0.59
CA GLY A 295 1.85 -17.90 -0.24
C GLY A 295 0.32 -17.97 -0.26
N SER A 296 -0.23 -18.89 0.54
CA SER A 296 -1.66 -19.18 0.63
C SER A 296 -2.12 -19.21 2.09
N ILE A 297 -2.95 -18.23 2.49
CA ILE A 297 -3.51 -18.20 3.85
C ILE A 297 -4.59 -19.26 4.09
N SER A 298 -5.05 -19.97 3.06
CA SER A 298 -5.84 -21.20 3.23
C SER A 298 -5.13 -22.28 4.06
N ASN A 299 -3.79 -22.29 4.06
CA ASN A 299 -3.00 -23.23 4.85
C ASN A 299 -3.11 -23.00 6.36
N LEU A 300 -3.58 -21.81 6.78
CA LEU A 300 -3.65 -21.43 8.19
C LEU A 300 -4.57 -22.33 9.03
N LYS A 301 -5.50 -23.08 8.42
CA LYS A 301 -6.28 -24.12 9.12
C LYS A 301 -5.40 -25.20 9.77
N ASN A 302 -4.21 -25.41 9.21
CA ASN A 302 -3.25 -26.43 9.63
C ASN A 302 -2.05 -25.82 10.38
N ILE A 303 -2.11 -24.52 10.74
CA ILE A 303 -0.94 -23.80 11.27
C ILE A 303 -0.35 -24.47 12.52
N THR A 304 -1.18 -25.16 13.31
CA THR A 304 -0.81 -25.80 14.58
C THR A 304 -0.21 -27.20 14.43
N ASN A 305 -0.18 -27.77 13.22
CA ASN A 305 0.25 -29.15 13.03
C ASN A 305 1.73 -29.34 13.41
N GLY A 306 2.00 -30.21 14.38
CA GLY A 306 3.35 -30.49 14.87
C GLY A 306 3.98 -29.36 15.70
N LEU A 307 3.19 -28.36 16.13
CA LEU A 307 3.63 -27.37 17.13
C LEU A 307 3.43 -27.93 18.55
N VAL A 308 4.00 -27.25 19.56
CA VAL A 308 3.82 -27.65 20.97
C VAL A 308 2.34 -27.54 21.41
N PRO A 309 1.91 -28.21 22.49
CA PRO A 309 0.54 -28.07 23.00
C PRO A 309 0.15 -26.61 23.22
N SER A 310 -1.10 -26.25 22.89
CA SER A 310 -1.54 -24.85 22.91
C SER A 310 -1.48 -24.18 24.29
N ASP A 311 -1.57 -24.93 25.40
CA ASP A 311 -1.43 -24.42 26.77
C ASP A 311 0.03 -24.19 27.18
N LYS A 312 0.97 -24.63 26.33
CA LYS A 312 2.42 -24.50 26.48
C LYS A 312 3.05 -23.58 25.44
N ALA A 313 2.28 -22.98 24.53
CA ALA A 313 2.79 -22.09 23.49
C ALA A 313 2.56 -20.62 23.84
N SER A 314 3.61 -19.80 23.81
CA SER A 314 3.53 -18.34 23.70
C SER A 314 3.81 -17.97 22.24
N ILE A 315 2.83 -17.37 21.57
CA ILE A 315 2.90 -17.05 20.13
C ILE A 315 2.99 -15.55 19.87
N PHE A 316 3.56 -15.19 18.73
CA PHE A 316 3.71 -13.81 18.27
C PHE A 316 3.77 -13.79 16.75
N VAL A 317 3.59 -12.62 16.14
CA VAL A 317 3.87 -12.42 14.70
C VAL A 317 5.34 -12.06 14.48
N THR A 318 5.86 -11.17 15.33
CA THR A 318 7.27 -10.75 15.41
C THR A 318 7.65 -10.55 16.87
N ASN A 319 8.94 -10.66 17.19
CA ASN A 319 9.50 -10.11 18.43
C ASN A 319 10.49 -8.98 18.07
N TRP A 320 11.38 -8.59 18.99
CA TRP A 320 12.40 -7.58 18.73
C TRP A 320 13.65 -8.11 18.00
N ASP A 321 13.99 -9.39 18.12
CA ASP A 321 15.15 -10.00 17.45
C ASP A 321 14.86 -10.38 16.00
N THR A 322 13.71 -11.03 15.74
CA THR A 322 13.34 -11.54 14.42
C THR A 322 13.37 -10.52 13.28
N PRO A 323 13.00 -9.23 13.44
CA PRO A 323 13.12 -8.24 12.36
C PRO A 323 14.58 -7.82 12.08
N ARG A 324 15.54 -8.23 12.93
CA ARG A 324 16.97 -7.90 12.86
C ARG A 324 17.82 -9.07 12.36
N GLU A 325 17.24 -10.25 12.16
CA GLU A 325 17.92 -11.40 11.55
C GLU A 325 18.49 -11.06 10.17
N ASN A 326 19.57 -11.75 9.76
CA ASN A 326 20.13 -11.60 8.41
C ASN A 326 19.14 -12.04 7.33
N TYR A 327 18.41 -13.11 7.61
CA TYR A 327 17.26 -13.53 6.83
C TYR A 327 16.03 -13.43 7.71
N VAL A 328 15.23 -12.38 7.52
CA VAL A 328 14.04 -12.11 8.35
C VAL A 328 12.95 -13.14 8.02
N ARG A 329 12.76 -14.13 8.90
CA ARG A 329 11.80 -15.25 8.71
C ARG A 329 10.38 -14.96 9.21
N THR A 330 10.15 -13.79 9.79
CA THR A 330 8.85 -13.38 10.35
C THR A 330 8.24 -12.20 9.58
N LEU A 331 6.94 -11.98 9.73
CA LEU A 331 6.28 -10.75 9.28
C LEU A 331 6.59 -9.63 10.26
N THR A 332 6.82 -8.44 9.75
CA THR A 332 7.18 -7.23 10.51
C THR A 332 6.33 -6.05 10.05
N TYR A 333 6.40 -4.91 10.73
CA TYR A 333 5.72 -3.70 10.25
C TYR A 333 6.13 -3.27 8.83
N LYS A 334 7.30 -3.73 8.34
CA LYS A 334 7.78 -3.46 6.98
C LYS A 334 7.03 -4.27 5.91
N ASP A 335 6.37 -5.36 6.30
CA ASP A 335 5.58 -6.23 5.41
C ASP A 335 4.16 -5.67 5.12
N GLY A 336 3.91 -4.42 5.55
CA GLY A 336 2.71 -3.71 5.19
C GLY A 336 1.45 -4.25 5.89
N PRO A 337 0.28 -4.18 5.21
CA PRO A 337 -0.99 -4.69 5.74
C PRO A 337 -0.98 -6.17 6.15
N ARG A 338 -0.11 -7.00 5.57
CA ARG A 338 0.02 -8.43 5.95
C ARG A 338 0.36 -8.59 7.43
N TYR A 339 1.13 -7.67 8.00
CA TYR A 339 1.47 -7.69 9.42
C TYR A 339 0.24 -7.44 10.31
N GLU A 340 -0.66 -6.54 9.92
CA GLU A 340 -1.93 -6.35 10.63
C GLU A 340 -2.82 -7.58 10.51
N LEU A 341 -2.96 -8.14 9.29
CA LEU A 341 -3.78 -9.32 9.04
C LEU A 341 -3.27 -10.55 9.80
N ALA A 342 -1.94 -10.72 9.90
CA ALA A 342 -1.35 -11.81 10.69
C ALA A 342 -1.63 -11.63 12.19
N ASN A 343 -1.58 -10.41 12.72
CA ASN A 343 -1.98 -10.14 14.11
C ASN A 343 -3.49 -10.37 14.31
N ALA A 344 -4.32 -10.01 13.33
CA ALA A 344 -5.75 -10.31 13.37
C ALA A 344 -6.01 -11.83 13.39
N PHE A 345 -5.30 -12.60 12.55
CA PHE A 345 -5.39 -14.06 12.59
C PHE A 345 -4.92 -14.63 13.93
N MET A 346 -3.77 -14.18 14.46
CA MET A 346 -3.24 -14.62 15.76
C MET A 346 -4.21 -14.38 16.93
N LEU A 347 -4.92 -13.25 16.92
CA LEU A 347 -5.93 -12.90 17.92
C LEU A 347 -7.27 -13.61 17.65
N GLY A 348 -7.57 -13.93 16.40
CA GLY A 348 -8.78 -14.61 15.98
C GLY A 348 -8.75 -16.13 16.19
N TYR A 349 -7.61 -16.78 16.02
CA TYR A 349 -7.45 -18.23 16.06
C TYR A 349 -7.08 -18.74 17.48
N PRO A 350 -7.67 -19.84 17.99
CA PRO A 350 -7.55 -20.26 19.40
C PRO A 350 -6.31 -21.12 19.69
N TYR A 351 -5.11 -20.65 19.35
CA TYR A 351 -3.84 -21.35 19.64
C TYR A 351 -2.88 -20.49 20.47
N GLY A 352 -2.15 -21.07 21.43
CA GLY A 352 -1.12 -20.41 22.26
C GLY A 352 -1.60 -19.25 23.13
N ASN A 353 -0.72 -18.50 23.78
CA ASN A 353 -1.01 -17.17 24.37
C ASN A 353 -0.45 -16.07 23.45
N PRO A 354 -1.24 -15.06 23.03
CA PRO A 354 -0.81 -14.14 21.99
C PRO A 354 -0.03 -12.96 22.58
N ASN A 355 1.13 -12.68 21.99
CA ASN A 355 1.98 -11.55 22.34
C ASN A 355 2.18 -10.61 21.14
N ILE A 356 1.68 -9.39 21.27
CA ILE A 356 1.77 -8.34 20.27
C ILE A 356 3.03 -7.52 20.53
N TYR A 357 3.88 -7.38 19.52
CA TYR A 357 5.08 -6.55 19.63
C TYR A 357 4.77 -5.06 19.43
N SER A 358 5.18 -4.23 20.39
CA SER A 358 5.21 -2.77 20.29
C SER A 358 6.58 -2.21 20.68
N GLY A 359 7.42 -2.01 19.66
CA GLY A 359 8.69 -1.30 19.79
C GLY A 359 8.74 -0.08 18.86
N TYR A 360 9.79 -0.02 18.06
CA TYR A 360 10.10 1.14 17.22
C TYR A 360 10.64 0.72 15.85
N ARG A 361 10.59 1.68 14.92
CA ARG A 361 11.10 1.55 13.55
C ARG A 361 12.61 1.82 13.53
N PHE A 362 13.31 1.16 12.62
CA PHE A 362 14.76 1.25 12.46
C PHE A 362 15.16 0.95 11.01
N ASP A 363 16.27 1.54 10.55
CA ASP A 363 16.82 1.29 9.23
C ASP A 363 17.31 -0.17 9.13
N ALA A 364 16.96 -0.87 8.04
CA ALA A 364 17.43 -2.24 7.82
C ALA A 364 18.96 -2.38 7.81
N LYS A 365 19.69 -1.29 7.49
CA LYS A 365 21.15 -1.23 7.53
C LYS A 365 21.71 -1.10 8.96
N ASN A 366 20.90 -0.66 9.92
CA ASN A 366 21.31 -0.38 11.30
C ASN A 366 20.52 -1.25 12.30
N LYS A 367 20.84 -2.55 12.32
CA LYS A 367 20.14 -3.55 13.15
C LYS A 367 20.34 -3.33 14.66
N ASP A 368 21.41 -2.65 15.05
CA ASP A 368 21.76 -2.36 16.43
C ASP A 368 21.06 -1.12 17.01
N ASP A 369 20.29 -0.39 16.18
CA ASP A 369 19.64 0.84 16.61
C ASP A 369 18.78 0.63 17.87
N GLY A 370 19.07 1.47 18.87
CA GLY A 370 18.29 1.59 20.09
C GLY A 370 16.97 2.32 19.88
N ALA A 371 16.20 2.44 20.96
CA ALA A 371 14.96 3.20 20.96
C ALA A 371 15.18 4.64 20.48
N PRO A 372 14.15 5.28 19.85
CA PRO A 372 14.24 6.67 19.41
C PRO A 372 14.70 7.61 20.52
N GLY A 373 15.82 8.30 20.29
CA GLY A 373 16.40 9.22 21.27
C GLY A 373 17.10 8.57 22.46
N ALA A 374 17.37 7.25 22.42
CA ALA A 374 18.15 6.57 23.44
C ALA A 374 19.56 7.16 23.59
N THR A 375 19.99 7.32 24.83
CA THR A 375 21.38 7.59 25.22
C THR A 375 22.00 6.32 25.77
N GLU A 376 23.26 6.38 26.21
CA GLU A 376 23.93 5.22 26.81
C GLU A 376 23.29 4.76 28.12
N THR A 377 22.53 5.64 28.79
CA THR A 377 22.00 5.41 30.14
C THR A 377 20.53 5.78 30.29
N SER A 378 19.84 6.24 29.24
CA SER A 378 18.43 6.63 29.34
C SER A 378 17.68 6.53 28.02
N VAL A 379 16.37 6.29 28.09
CA VAL A 379 15.43 6.38 26.98
C VAL A 379 14.38 7.45 27.29
N LYS A 380 14.13 8.34 26.32
CA LYS A 380 13.12 9.39 26.43
C LYS A 380 11.70 8.81 26.49
N ASP A 381 10.76 9.60 27.01
CA ASP A 381 9.35 9.23 27.03
C ASP A 381 8.84 8.91 25.62
N VAL A 382 7.98 7.90 25.54
CA VAL A 382 7.41 7.41 24.29
C VAL A 382 6.42 8.45 23.78
N ASP A 383 6.68 8.96 22.58
CA ASP A 383 5.71 9.71 21.80
C ASP A 383 5.20 8.80 20.68
N CYS A 384 3.91 8.49 20.67
CA CYS A 384 3.28 7.67 19.63
C CYS A 384 2.79 8.48 18.42
N SER A 385 3.10 9.77 18.35
CA SER A 385 2.85 10.56 17.15
C SER A 385 3.63 9.95 15.96
N PRO A 386 3.13 10.09 14.73
CA PRO A 386 3.77 9.50 13.55
C PRO A 386 5.17 10.06 13.23
N LYS A 387 5.75 10.95 14.06
CA LYS A 387 7.00 11.67 13.79
C LYS A 387 8.24 11.11 14.51
N THR A 388 8.09 10.19 15.45
CA THR A 388 9.10 9.89 16.50
C THR A 388 9.73 8.51 16.41
N GLY A 389 9.43 7.75 15.35
CA GLY A 389 9.99 6.42 15.10
C GLY A 389 9.35 5.29 15.92
N TRP A 390 8.62 5.59 17.00
CA TRP A 390 7.88 4.58 17.76
C TRP A 390 6.76 3.95 16.93
N GLN A 391 6.65 2.61 16.99
CA GLN A 391 5.63 1.88 16.25
C GLN A 391 4.25 2.00 16.91
N CYS A 392 4.22 1.94 18.25
CA CYS A 392 3.02 2.01 19.08
C CYS A 392 1.88 1.11 18.59
N THR A 393 2.20 -0.15 18.26
CA THR A 393 1.26 -1.16 17.73
C THR A 393 0.00 -1.30 18.59
N GLN A 394 0.12 -1.11 19.91
CA GLN A 394 -0.99 -1.17 20.84
C GLN A 394 -2.10 -0.14 20.59
N ARG A 395 -1.77 0.95 19.87
CA ARG A 395 -2.72 2.03 19.56
C ARG A 395 -3.39 1.86 18.20
N TRP A 396 -2.90 0.96 17.36
CA TRP A 396 -3.44 0.75 16.01
C TRP A 396 -4.89 0.29 16.10
N THR A 397 -5.76 0.88 15.27
CA THR A 397 -7.20 0.63 15.27
C THR A 397 -7.52 -0.85 15.08
N SER A 398 -6.86 -1.50 14.12
CA SER A 398 -6.99 -2.93 13.83
C SER A 398 -6.62 -3.78 15.05
N ILE A 399 -5.50 -3.48 15.69
CA ILE A 399 -4.99 -4.21 16.85
C ILE A 399 -5.91 -4.05 18.05
N ARG A 400 -6.34 -2.82 18.36
CA ARG A 400 -7.30 -2.53 19.44
C ARG A 400 -8.60 -3.28 19.25
N GLY A 401 -9.17 -3.20 18.04
CA GLY A 401 -10.38 -3.94 17.70
C GLY A 401 -10.22 -5.45 17.82
N MET A 402 -9.06 -5.98 17.43
CA MET A 402 -8.78 -7.41 17.54
C MET A 402 -8.47 -7.86 18.98
N ILE A 403 -7.99 -6.98 19.87
CA ILE A 403 -7.92 -7.25 21.31
C ILE A 403 -9.33 -7.37 21.89
N ASP A 404 -10.25 -6.46 21.54
CA ASP A 404 -11.65 -6.54 21.97
C ASP A 404 -12.33 -7.80 21.41
N PHE A 405 -12.08 -8.12 20.13
CA PHE A 405 -12.53 -9.37 19.51
C PHE A 405 -12.03 -10.59 20.30
N PHE A 406 -10.72 -10.69 20.54
CA PHE A 406 -10.11 -11.78 21.32
C PHE A 406 -10.81 -11.95 22.67
N ASN A 407 -10.99 -10.85 23.41
CA ASN A 407 -11.62 -10.84 24.73
C ASN A 407 -13.08 -11.29 24.68
N ALA A 408 -13.80 -10.99 23.59
CA ALA A 408 -15.17 -11.44 23.39
C ALA A 408 -15.27 -12.93 23.04
N VAL A 409 -14.32 -13.46 22.26
CA VAL A 409 -14.38 -14.82 21.72
C VAL A 409 -13.59 -15.86 22.52
N ASN A 410 -12.79 -15.45 23.50
CA ASN A 410 -12.05 -16.38 24.36
C ASN A 410 -12.98 -17.47 24.93
N GLY A 411 -12.51 -18.71 24.94
CA GLY A 411 -13.29 -19.90 25.29
C GLY A 411 -14.08 -20.55 24.15
N ALA A 412 -14.21 -19.92 22.97
CA ALA A 412 -14.94 -20.51 21.84
C ALA A 412 -14.01 -21.26 20.86
N GLN A 413 -14.45 -22.40 20.35
CA GLN A 413 -13.73 -23.13 19.29
C GLN A 413 -13.93 -22.50 17.91
N VAL A 414 -13.14 -22.94 16.92
CA VAL A 414 -13.34 -22.57 15.52
C VAL A 414 -14.46 -23.42 14.93
N THR A 415 -15.36 -22.76 14.20
CA THR A 415 -16.48 -23.37 13.47
C THR A 415 -16.61 -22.69 12.12
N ASN A 416 -17.31 -23.30 11.16
CA ASN A 416 -17.56 -22.73 9.83
C ASN A 416 -16.29 -22.20 9.13
N TRP A 417 -15.17 -22.94 9.21
CA TRP A 417 -13.99 -22.62 8.41
C TRP A 417 -14.33 -22.70 6.92
N GLN A 418 -14.06 -21.63 6.19
CA GLN A 418 -14.43 -21.43 4.80
C GLN A 418 -13.30 -20.72 4.06
N GLU A 419 -13.14 -21.07 2.79
CA GLU A 419 -12.14 -20.50 1.89
C GLU A 419 -12.86 -20.20 0.57
N SER A 420 -12.74 -18.97 0.06
CA SER A 420 -13.27 -18.62 -1.27
C SER A 420 -12.19 -18.61 -2.36
N ASP A 421 -10.92 -18.56 -1.95
CA ASP A 421 -9.72 -18.86 -2.73
C ASP A 421 -8.52 -18.98 -1.77
N ASN A 422 -7.32 -19.19 -2.32
CA ASN A 422 -6.06 -19.35 -1.57
C ASN A 422 -5.72 -18.19 -0.62
N ASN A 423 -6.28 -17.00 -0.84
CA ASN A 423 -5.98 -15.80 -0.07
C ASN A 423 -7.21 -15.10 0.50
N ASN A 424 -8.33 -15.82 0.59
CA ASN A 424 -9.57 -15.34 1.19
C ASN A 424 -10.19 -16.43 2.08
N ILE A 425 -10.07 -16.24 3.39
CA ILE A 425 -10.53 -17.19 4.41
C ILE A 425 -11.56 -16.55 5.32
N ALA A 426 -12.41 -17.37 5.94
CA ALA A 426 -13.27 -16.96 7.03
C ALA A 426 -13.54 -18.11 8.00
N PHE A 427 -13.79 -17.77 9.26
CA PHE A 427 -14.24 -18.72 10.27
C PHE A 427 -15.03 -18.03 11.38
N SER A 428 -15.88 -18.81 12.04
CA SER A 428 -16.55 -18.41 13.28
C SER A 428 -15.75 -18.84 14.49
N ARG A 429 -15.90 -18.07 15.57
CA ARG A 429 -15.59 -18.48 16.93
C ARG A 429 -16.93 -18.76 17.61
N GLU A 430 -17.23 -20.04 17.81
CA GLU A 430 -18.56 -20.59 18.06
C GLU A 430 -19.48 -19.61 18.82
N LYS A 431 -20.53 -19.14 18.12
CA LYS A 431 -21.59 -18.23 18.63
C LYS A 431 -21.13 -16.89 19.22
N LYS A 432 -19.83 -16.60 19.27
CA LYS A 432 -19.27 -15.40 19.89
C LYS A 432 -18.69 -14.41 18.90
N GLY A 433 -18.13 -14.88 17.78
CA GLY A 433 -17.50 -13.99 16.80
C GLY A 433 -17.30 -14.62 15.42
N PHE A 434 -16.89 -13.79 14.48
CA PHE A 434 -16.63 -14.13 13.08
C PHE A 434 -15.44 -13.31 12.57
N LEU A 435 -14.46 -13.96 11.96
CA LEU A 435 -13.32 -13.33 11.32
C LEU A 435 -13.26 -13.76 9.85
N ALA A 436 -13.12 -12.80 8.93
CA ALA A 436 -12.80 -13.03 7.53
C ALA A 436 -11.62 -12.17 7.11
N ILE A 437 -10.70 -12.72 6.31
CA ILE A 437 -9.47 -12.06 5.87
C ILE A 437 -9.39 -12.14 4.35
N ASN A 438 -9.10 -11.00 3.72
CA ASN A 438 -8.71 -10.90 2.31
C ASN A 438 -7.24 -10.46 2.23
N ASN A 439 -6.36 -11.38 1.85
CA ASN A 439 -4.93 -11.15 1.68
C ASN A 439 -4.56 -10.87 0.20
N THR A 440 -5.49 -10.33 -0.57
CA THR A 440 -5.28 -10.01 -1.99
C THR A 440 -5.27 -8.48 -2.21
N PRO A 441 -4.65 -8.01 -3.30
CA PRO A 441 -4.65 -6.59 -3.67
C PRO A 441 -5.99 -6.10 -4.23
N ASN A 442 -6.97 -6.99 -4.39
CA ASN A 442 -8.30 -6.66 -4.89
C ASN A 442 -9.31 -6.78 -3.76
N ALA A 443 -10.33 -5.92 -3.75
CA ALA A 443 -11.46 -6.12 -2.87
C ALA A 443 -12.15 -7.46 -3.21
N LYS A 444 -12.53 -8.22 -2.19
CA LYS A 444 -13.22 -9.51 -2.35
C LYS A 444 -14.64 -9.41 -1.81
N ARG A 445 -15.63 -9.68 -2.67
CA ARG A 445 -17.00 -9.93 -2.22
C ARG A 445 -17.10 -11.36 -1.73
N VAL A 446 -17.71 -11.54 -0.55
CA VAL A 446 -17.80 -12.84 0.11
C VAL A 446 -19.22 -13.07 0.63
N LEU A 447 -19.63 -14.33 0.63
CA LEU A 447 -20.80 -14.84 1.33
C LEU A 447 -20.33 -16.01 2.19
N TYR A 448 -20.25 -15.80 3.49
CA TYR A 448 -19.76 -16.81 4.43
C TYR A 448 -20.81 -17.15 5.48
N LYS A 449 -20.89 -18.42 5.85
CA LYS A 449 -21.68 -18.87 6.99
C LYS A 449 -21.07 -18.40 8.30
N THR A 450 -21.92 -18.08 9.27
CA THR A 450 -21.52 -17.71 10.62
C THR A 450 -22.45 -18.29 11.68
N ASP A 451 -21.91 -18.51 12.88
CA ASP A 451 -22.71 -18.84 14.07
C ASP A 451 -23.29 -17.60 14.77
N LEU A 452 -22.95 -16.39 14.31
CA LEU A 452 -23.48 -15.18 14.90
C LEU A 452 -25.00 -15.09 14.69
N PRO A 453 -25.76 -14.64 15.69
CA PRO A 453 -27.17 -14.30 15.52
C PRO A 453 -27.40 -13.23 14.45
N ASN A 454 -28.61 -13.17 13.91
CA ASN A 454 -29.00 -12.08 13.01
C ASN A 454 -28.85 -10.72 13.72
N GLY A 455 -28.27 -9.75 13.04
CA GLY A 455 -27.99 -8.43 13.62
C GLY A 455 -27.07 -7.58 12.77
N GLU A 456 -26.86 -6.34 13.19
CA GLU A 456 -25.90 -5.41 12.58
C GLU A 456 -24.73 -5.19 13.54
N TYR A 457 -23.55 -5.62 13.12
CA TYR A 457 -22.34 -5.66 13.94
C TYR A 457 -21.32 -4.62 13.46
N CYS A 458 -20.57 -4.04 14.40
CA CYS A 458 -19.42 -3.20 14.07
C CYS A 458 -18.30 -4.08 13.52
N ASN A 459 -17.68 -3.67 12.40
CA ASN A 459 -16.42 -4.27 11.98
C ASN A 459 -15.26 -3.68 12.82
N VAL A 460 -14.95 -4.34 13.94
CA VAL A 460 -13.99 -3.82 14.91
C VAL A 460 -12.56 -3.78 14.37
N TYR A 461 -12.24 -4.56 13.34
CA TYR A 461 -10.95 -4.46 12.64
C TYR A 461 -10.81 -3.14 11.86
N ALA A 462 -11.90 -2.67 11.23
CA ALA A 462 -11.83 -1.59 10.25
C ALA A 462 -11.93 -0.18 10.87
N THR A 463 -12.64 -0.03 11.98
CA THR A 463 -12.84 1.26 12.65
C THR A 463 -13.15 1.09 14.13
N GLY A 464 -12.70 2.03 14.96
CA GLY A 464 -13.01 2.06 16.40
C GLY A 464 -14.41 2.56 16.73
N ASP A 465 -14.99 3.42 15.90
CA ASP A 465 -16.23 4.16 16.18
C ASP A 465 -17.52 3.50 15.67
N CYS A 466 -17.42 2.26 15.16
CA CYS A 466 -18.52 1.54 14.51
C CYS A 466 -19.11 2.20 13.24
N SER A 467 -18.43 3.17 12.60
CA SER A 467 -18.87 3.75 11.32
C SER A 467 -18.90 2.76 10.16
N LYS A 468 -18.30 1.58 10.33
CA LYS A 468 -18.35 0.45 9.39
C LYS A 468 -19.06 -0.71 10.07
N THR A 469 -20.23 -1.06 9.54
CA THR A 469 -21.03 -2.18 10.03
C THR A 469 -21.16 -3.29 8.98
N VAL A 470 -21.45 -4.50 9.46
CA VAL A 470 -21.74 -5.66 8.64
C VAL A 470 -23.01 -6.32 9.19
N LYS A 471 -23.94 -6.64 8.30
CA LYS A 471 -25.18 -7.33 8.68
C LYS A 471 -24.99 -8.84 8.60
N VAL A 472 -25.45 -9.54 9.63
CA VAL A 472 -25.64 -10.97 9.66
C VAL A 472 -27.12 -11.25 9.41
N THR A 473 -27.43 -12.05 8.41
CA THR A 473 -28.80 -12.43 8.06
C THR A 473 -28.85 -13.90 7.72
N ASP A 474 -29.75 -14.62 8.38
CA ASP A 474 -30.00 -16.05 8.25
C ASP A 474 -28.71 -16.87 8.35
N GLY A 475 -27.87 -16.55 9.34
CA GLY A 475 -26.59 -17.22 9.57
C GLY A 475 -25.52 -16.95 8.50
N ASN A 476 -25.68 -15.89 7.70
CA ASN A 476 -24.72 -15.53 6.66
C ASN A 476 -24.19 -14.10 6.84
N VAL A 477 -22.90 -13.92 6.52
CA VAL A 477 -22.21 -12.65 6.36
C VAL A 477 -22.00 -12.43 4.87
N ALA A 478 -22.73 -11.46 4.30
CA ALA A 478 -22.52 -10.97 2.94
C ALA A 478 -21.81 -9.62 3.01
N ALA A 479 -20.57 -9.55 2.56
CA ALA A 479 -19.77 -8.34 2.65
C ALA A 479 -18.70 -8.24 1.57
N THR A 480 -18.17 -7.03 1.38
CA THR A 480 -16.95 -6.81 0.60
C THR A 480 -15.81 -6.51 1.55
N ILE A 481 -14.76 -7.32 1.51
CA ILE A 481 -13.53 -7.11 2.26
C ILE A 481 -12.57 -6.33 1.35
N ALA A 482 -12.14 -5.15 1.78
CA ALA A 482 -11.18 -4.33 1.04
C ALA A 482 -9.85 -5.08 0.79
N PRO A 483 -9.01 -4.64 -0.17
CA PRO A 483 -7.67 -5.18 -0.36
C PRO A 483 -6.90 -5.23 0.95
N TYR A 484 -6.23 -6.35 1.21
CA TYR A 484 -5.44 -6.57 2.42
C TYR A 484 -6.15 -6.14 3.72
N SER A 485 -7.41 -6.54 3.86
CA SER A 485 -8.26 -6.13 4.98
C SER A 485 -8.99 -7.32 5.60
N ALA A 486 -9.66 -7.07 6.71
CA ALA A 486 -10.42 -8.07 7.42
C ALA A 486 -11.79 -7.54 7.90
N ILE A 487 -12.68 -8.48 8.14
CA ILE A 487 -13.94 -8.27 8.85
C ILE A 487 -13.86 -9.05 10.14
N ALA A 488 -13.97 -8.35 11.28
CA ALA A 488 -14.04 -8.97 12.60
C ALA A 488 -15.32 -8.50 13.31
N LEU A 489 -16.20 -9.44 13.64
CA LEU A 489 -17.51 -9.20 14.26
C LEU A 489 -17.63 -10.02 15.55
N HIS A 490 -18.21 -9.47 16.61
CA HIS A 490 -18.48 -10.25 17.82
C HIS A 490 -19.74 -9.79 18.55
N VAL A 491 -20.31 -10.68 19.36
CA VAL A 491 -21.61 -10.49 20.05
C VAL A 491 -21.67 -9.27 20.99
N LYS A 492 -20.52 -8.70 21.37
CA LYS A 492 -20.45 -7.50 22.22
C LYS A 492 -20.33 -6.19 21.43
N ALA A 493 -20.08 -6.24 20.13
CA ALA A 493 -19.91 -5.08 19.26
C ALA A 493 -21.05 -5.00 18.23
N THR A 494 -22.27 -4.82 18.73
CA THR A 494 -23.44 -4.48 17.90
C THR A 494 -23.53 -2.97 17.72
N LYS A 495 -24.23 -2.53 16.67
CA LYS A 495 -24.47 -1.11 16.39
C LYS A 495 -25.16 -0.36 17.55
N ASP A 496 -25.87 -1.06 18.42
CA ASP A 496 -26.55 -0.47 19.58
C ASP A 496 -25.63 -0.36 20.80
N ASN A 497 -24.44 -0.96 20.77
CA ASN A 497 -23.49 -1.03 21.89
C ASN A 497 -22.12 -0.39 21.55
N VAL A 498 -22.13 0.79 20.94
CA VAL A 498 -20.92 1.45 20.41
C VAL A 498 -20.11 2.12 21.52
N LYS A 499 -18.83 1.75 21.65
CA LYS A 499 -17.84 2.55 22.39
C LYS A 499 -17.54 3.81 21.58
N LYS A 500 -17.78 5.00 22.16
CA LYS A 500 -17.43 6.29 21.52
C LYS A 500 -15.92 6.54 21.57
N ILE A 501 -15.18 5.93 20.67
CA ILE A 501 -13.76 6.21 20.42
C ILE A 501 -13.58 6.77 19.00
N ALA A 502 -12.43 7.38 18.71
CA ALA A 502 -12.14 7.86 17.37
C ALA A 502 -12.14 6.70 16.35
N ALA A 503 -12.63 6.97 15.12
CA ALA A 503 -12.67 6.00 14.04
C ALA A 503 -11.30 5.36 13.76
N ARG A 504 -10.26 6.20 13.77
CA ARG A 504 -8.88 5.85 13.49
C ARG A 504 -7.96 6.51 14.51
N ASN A 505 -6.87 5.83 14.86
CA ASN A 505 -5.80 6.42 15.66
C ASN A 505 -4.76 7.07 14.75
N GLU A 506 -4.11 8.15 15.23
CA GLU A 506 -3.04 8.82 14.49
C GLU A 506 -1.78 7.94 14.30
N SER A 507 -1.57 6.98 15.21
CA SER A 507 -0.49 6.00 15.14
C SER A 507 -0.78 4.86 14.16
N ASP A 508 -1.99 4.80 13.58
CA ASP A 508 -2.34 3.78 12.60
C ASP A 508 -1.28 3.75 11.51
N PRO A 509 -0.78 2.55 11.17
CA PRO A 509 0.18 2.40 10.11
C PRO A 509 -0.47 2.86 8.82
N LYS A 510 0.19 3.85 8.23
CA LYS A 510 -0.17 4.41 6.95
C LYS A 510 0.48 3.57 5.88
N TYR A 511 -0.11 2.42 5.60
CA TYR A 511 0.33 1.57 4.50
C TYR A 511 0.01 2.26 3.21
N ASN A 512 1.00 2.33 2.34
CA ASN A 512 0.84 3.06 1.10
C ASN A 512 0.36 4.49 1.44
N VAL A 513 1.15 5.21 2.21
CA VAL A 513 1.09 6.66 2.23
C VAL A 513 2.53 7.05 2.02
N ASP A 514 2.79 7.77 0.92
CA ASP A 514 4.03 8.51 0.81
C ASP A 514 4.18 9.28 2.11
N ASP A 515 5.21 8.96 2.90
CA ASP A 515 5.54 9.62 4.15
C ASP A 515 6.10 11.04 3.90
N VAL A 516 5.56 11.69 2.87
CA VAL A 516 5.80 13.06 2.51
C VAL A 516 4.53 13.78 2.98
N LYS A 517 4.61 14.40 4.17
CA LYS A 517 3.85 15.66 4.40
C LYS A 517 3.92 16.41 3.08
N ASP A 518 2.80 16.87 2.52
CA ASP A 518 2.83 17.65 1.27
C ASP A 518 3.90 18.75 1.40
N GLN A 519 5.04 18.47 0.78
CA GLN A 519 6.27 19.24 0.83
C GLN A 519 6.45 19.77 -0.59
N SER A 520 5.41 20.40 -1.09
CA SER A 520 5.38 21.04 -2.39
C SER A 520 4.75 22.43 -2.27
N THR A 521 5.10 23.32 -3.19
CA THR A 521 4.49 24.65 -3.31
C THR A 521 3.87 24.81 -4.68
N THR A 522 2.61 25.23 -4.75
CA THR A 522 1.95 25.63 -5.98
C THR A 522 2.22 27.12 -6.26
N ILE A 523 2.90 27.41 -7.37
CA ILE A 523 3.32 28.75 -7.75
C ILE A 523 2.48 29.22 -8.95
N TYR A 524 1.84 30.38 -8.82
CA TYR A 524 1.08 31.04 -9.87
C TYR A 524 1.85 32.25 -10.42
N PHE A 525 1.79 32.45 -11.74
CA PHE A 525 2.41 33.56 -12.45
C PHE A 525 1.42 34.21 -13.42
N ASN A 526 1.26 35.53 -13.35
CA ASN A 526 0.40 36.28 -14.25
C ASN A 526 1.21 36.91 -15.40
N ALA A 527 1.02 36.40 -16.60
CA ALA A 527 1.72 36.85 -17.81
C ALA A 527 1.05 38.06 -18.50
N LYS A 528 0.03 38.68 -17.91
CA LYS A 528 -0.68 39.81 -18.50
C LYS A 528 0.29 40.96 -18.82
N GLY A 529 0.20 41.46 -20.06
CA GLY A 529 0.99 42.60 -20.53
C GLY A 529 2.48 42.34 -20.73
N LYS A 530 2.92 41.08 -20.70
CA LYS A 530 4.33 40.71 -20.98
C LYS A 530 4.59 40.69 -22.49
N ALA A 531 5.82 41.04 -22.88
CA ALA A 531 6.22 41.13 -24.28
C ALA A 531 5.90 39.82 -25.02
N GLY A 532 5.25 39.91 -26.18
CA GLY A 532 4.89 38.75 -27.00
C GLY A 532 3.64 37.96 -26.58
N ASN A 533 2.92 38.36 -25.51
CA ASN A 533 1.76 37.62 -24.97
C ASN A 533 2.03 36.11 -24.93
N PRO A 534 3.01 35.68 -24.10
CA PRO A 534 3.59 34.35 -24.21
C PRO A 534 2.53 33.27 -24.08
N SER A 535 2.45 32.38 -25.07
CA SER A 535 1.58 31.21 -25.04
C SER A 535 2.09 30.12 -24.08
N SER A 536 3.35 30.23 -23.66
CA SER A 536 4.03 29.33 -22.71
C SER A 536 4.88 30.14 -21.73
N VAL A 537 4.91 29.72 -20.47
CA VAL A 537 5.81 30.26 -19.45
C VAL A 537 6.59 29.10 -18.84
N ASN A 538 7.87 29.29 -18.57
CA ASN A 538 8.69 28.37 -17.78
C ASN A 538 9.05 29.04 -16.44
N ILE A 539 9.23 28.21 -15.42
CA ILE A 539 9.85 28.56 -14.15
C ILE A 539 11.22 27.88 -14.07
N HIS A 540 12.28 28.69 -14.03
CA HIS A 540 13.64 28.25 -13.75
C HIS A 540 13.88 28.43 -12.26
N TYR A 541 14.26 27.38 -11.54
CA TYR A 541 14.33 27.41 -10.09
C TYR A 541 15.44 26.54 -9.50
N GLN A 542 15.77 26.80 -8.23
CA GLN A 542 16.58 25.97 -7.34
C GLN A 542 15.84 25.76 -6.00
N ILE A 543 16.02 24.59 -5.38
CA ILE A 543 15.42 24.25 -4.08
C ILE A 543 16.55 24.26 -3.04
N GLY A 544 16.38 25.02 -1.95
CA GLY A 544 17.42 25.17 -0.94
C GLY A 544 18.73 25.70 -1.52
N ASN A 545 19.75 24.84 -1.59
CA ASN A 545 21.06 25.10 -2.19
C ASN A 545 21.38 24.12 -3.34
N ASP A 546 20.37 23.45 -3.89
CA ASP A 546 20.53 22.53 -5.01
C ASP A 546 20.87 23.27 -6.31
N SER A 547 21.27 22.50 -7.34
CA SER A 547 21.52 23.06 -8.67
C SER A 547 20.23 23.63 -9.28
N TRP A 548 20.37 24.74 -10.01
CA TRP A 548 19.28 25.27 -10.82
C TRP A 548 18.83 24.27 -11.87
N THR A 549 17.53 24.27 -12.16
CA THR A 549 16.97 23.55 -13.31
C THR A 549 17.70 23.95 -14.61
N ALA A 550 17.92 23.05 -15.56
CA ALA A 550 18.53 23.43 -16.84
C ALA A 550 17.69 24.50 -17.57
N VAL A 551 18.33 25.50 -18.19
CA VAL A 551 17.69 26.55 -18.99
C VAL A 551 16.90 25.91 -20.15
N PRO A 552 15.65 26.35 -20.45
CA PRO A 552 14.94 27.53 -19.92
C PRO A 552 14.18 27.31 -18.60
N GLY A 553 14.43 26.22 -17.88
CA GLY A 553 13.68 25.85 -16.68
C GLY A 553 12.59 24.83 -17.01
N LYS A 554 11.57 24.78 -16.16
CA LYS A 554 10.49 23.81 -16.27
C LYS A 554 9.17 24.49 -16.67
N PRO A 555 8.38 23.91 -17.59
CA PRO A 555 7.18 24.56 -18.12
C PRO A 555 6.09 24.77 -17.05
N MET A 556 5.29 25.83 -17.17
CA MET A 556 4.13 26.09 -16.32
C MET A 556 2.84 25.85 -17.09
N HIS A 557 1.85 25.26 -16.42
CA HIS A 557 0.51 25.01 -16.96
C HIS A 557 -0.28 26.32 -17.04
N LYS A 558 -0.98 26.59 -18.14
CA LYS A 558 -1.88 27.76 -18.23
C LYS A 558 -3.21 27.49 -17.50
N SER A 559 -3.36 28.02 -16.29
CA SER A 559 -4.51 27.76 -15.39
C SER A 559 -5.81 28.44 -15.83
N CYS A 560 -5.73 29.71 -16.20
CA CYS A 560 -6.84 30.44 -16.83
C CYS A 560 -6.28 31.64 -17.63
N LYS A 561 -7.13 32.58 -18.04
CA LYS A 561 -6.72 33.75 -18.85
C LYS A 561 -5.54 34.48 -18.20
N ASP A 562 -4.41 34.53 -18.91
CA ASP A 562 -3.13 35.13 -18.53
C ASP A 562 -2.40 34.50 -17.32
N TRP A 563 -2.95 33.47 -16.68
CA TRP A 563 -2.38 32.82 -15.50
C TRP A 563 -1.72 31.48 -15.81
N PHE A 564 -0.51 31.29 -15.28
CA PHE A 564 0.27 30.07 -15.37
C PHE A 564 0.55 29.52 -13.97
N VAL A 565 0.61 28.20 -13.80
CA VAL A 565 0.75 27.52 -12.51
C VAL A 565 1.72 26.34 -12.61
N ARG A 566 2.48 26.10 -11.54
CA ARG A 566 3.25 24.86 -11.37
C ARG A 566 3.36 24.49 -9.89
N THR A 567 3.15 23.21 -9.57
CA THR A 567 3.46 22.66 -8.24
C THR A 567 4.87 22.10 -8.23
N ILE A 568 5.71 22.55 -7.30
CA ILE A 568 7.11 22.13 -7.17
C ILE A 568 7.29 21.39 -5.85
N PRO A 569 7.69 20.10 -5.86
CA PRO A 569 8.16 19.41 -4.65
C PRO A 569 9.41 20.12 -4.11
N ASN A 570 9.36 20.58 -2.87
CA ASN A 570 10.41 21.38 -2.23
C ASN A 570 11.00 20.71 -0.97
N ASN A 571 10.48 19.56 -0.55
CA ASN A 571 10.94 18.84 0.64
C ASN A 571 10.95 19.70 1.93
N GLY A 572 10.08 20.70 2.01
CA GLY A 572 10.01 21.67 3.11
C GLY A 572 11.10 22.75 3.07
N GLN A 573 11.82 22.89 1.95
CA GLN A 573 12.86 23.90 1.75
C GLN A 573 12.34 25.12 0.97
N LYS A 574 13.09 26.23 1.00
CA LYS A 574 12.79 27.43 0.21
C LYS A 574 13.02 27.18 -1.29
N ILE A 575 12.31 27.90 -2.16
CA ILE A 575 12.54 27.88 -3.61
C ILE A 575 13.02 29.27 -4.03
N THR A 576 14.07 29.33 -4.85
CA THR A 576 14.47 30.56 -5.56
C THR A 576 14.13 30.36 -7.03
N ALA A 577 13.43 31.31 -7.65
CA ALA A 577 12.88 31.13 -8.99
C ALA A 577 12.85 32.40 -9.84
N VAL A 578 12.87 32.22 -11.16
CA VAL A 578 12.65 33.25 -12.18
C VAL A 578 11.80 32.65 -13.31
N PHE A 579 11.03 33.49 -14.00
CA PHE A 579 10.14 33.05 -15.07
C PHE A 579 10.64 33.49 -16.44
N ASN A 580 10.30 32.78 -17.50
CA ASN A 580 10.61 33.18 -18.88
C ASN A 580 9.59 32.60 -19.87
N ASP A 581 9.63 33.03 -21.12
CA ASP A 581 8.75 32.54 -22.19
C ASP A 581 9.31 31.34 -22.99
N GLY A 582 10.48 30.80 -22.59
CA GLY A 582 11.22 29.76 -23.32
C GLY A 582 12.14 30.30 -24.41
N GLY A 583 12.14 31.61 -24.64
CA GLY A 583 13.05 32.32 -25.55
C GLY A 583 14.00 33.23 -24.80
N SER A 584 14.21 34.44 -25.34
CA SER A 584 15.14 35.42 -24.76
C SER A 584 14.53 36.30 -23.66
N ASN A 585 13.23 36.19 -23.36
CA ASN A 585 12.56 37.08 -22.41
C ASN A 585 12.48 36.45 -21.01
N TRP A 586 13.13 37.08 -20.03
CA TRP A 586 13.14 36.66 -18.62
C TRP A 586 12.41 37.70 -17.74
N TYR A 587 11.65 37.22 -16.77
CA TYR A 587 10.77 37.99 -15.90
C TYR A 587 11.27 37.93 -14.46
N HIS A 588 11.97 38.99 -14.05
CA HIS A 588 12.57 39.17 -12.73
C HIS A 588 11.64 39.88 -11.75
N VAL A 589 11.95 39.81 -10.46
CA VAL A 589 11.17 40.53 -9.42
C VAL A 589 11.19 42.04 -9.69
N ASN A 590 10.03 42.68 -9.52
CA ASN A 590 9.86 44.11 -9.81
C ASN A 590 10.90 44.99 -9.08
N GLY A 591 11.46 45.97 -9.79
CA GLY A 591 12.47 46.90 -9.27
C GLY A 591 13.91 46.36 -9.26
N LYS A 592 14.18 45.18 -9.86
CA LYS A 592 15.53 44.62 -10.01
C LYS A 592 15.72 44.06 -11.43
N ASN A 593 16.80 44.46 -12.10
CA ASN A 593 17.08 44.02 -13.47
C ASN A 593 17.45 42.52 -13.57
N ASP A 594 18.03 41.94 -12.50
CA ASP A 594 18.46 40.52 -12.45
C ASP A 594 18.00 39.82 -11.15
N GLY A 595 16.86 40.24 -10.56
CA GLY A 595 16.42 39.73 -9.25
C GLY A 595 15.54 38.48 -9.32
N ASP A 596 15.82 37.49 -8.48
CA ASP A 596 15.02 36.26 -8.35
C ASP A 596 13.90 36.39 -7.32
N PHE A 597 12.81 35.66 -7.54
CA PHE A 597 11.74 35.45 -6.55
C PHE A 597 12.22 34.45 -5.48
N THR A 598 11.93 34.76 -4.21
CA THR A 598 12.19 33.85 -3.09
C THR A 598 10.86 33.40 -2.50
N ILE A 599 10.56 32.11 -2.65
CA ILE A 599 9.39 31.45 -2.08
C ILE A 599 9.78 30.80 -0.75
N PRO A 600 9.13 31.16 0.38
CA PRO A 600 9.50 30.66 1.70
C PRO A 600 9.30 29.15 1.86
N ALA A 601 10.11 28.56 2.75
CA ALA A 601 10.00 27.16 3.13
C ALA A 601 8.63 26.87 3.76
N GLY A 602 7.92 25.86 3.26
CA GLY A 602 6.60 25.47 3.76
C GLY A 602 5.43 26.31 3.22
N ALA A 603 5.68 27.27 2.33
CA ALA A 603 4.62 27.96 1.59
C ALA A 603 3.83 26.94 0.77
N LYS A 604 2.50 26.92 0.93
CA LYS A 604 1.62 26.03 0.13
C LYS A 604 1.32 26.62 -1.23
N THR A 605 1.11 27.93 -1.27
CA THR A 605 0.74 28.66 -2.49
C THR A 605 1.50 29.98 -2.54
N TYR A 606 2.07 30.29 -3.71
CA TYR A 606 2.80 31.53 -3.96
C TYR A 606 2.29 32.15 -5.26
N VAL A 607 2.04 33.45 -5.27
CA VAL A 607 1.43 34.16 -6.40
C VAL A 607 2.35 35.29 -6.84
N VAL A 608 2.68 35.30 -8.13
CA VAL A 608 3.36 36.39 -8.82
C VAL A 608 2.36 37.11 -9.71
N ASP A 609 2.07 38.36 -9.38
CA ASP A 609 1.08 39.17 -10.08
C ASP A 609 1.61 39.76 -11.40
N ALA A 610 0.74 40.48 -12.12
CA ALA A 610 1.09 41.08 -13.40
C ALA A 610 2.16 42.18 -13.27
N ASP A 611 2.36 42.74 -12.07
CA ASP A 611 3.37 43.76 -11.78
C ASP A 611 4.68 43.13 -11.27
N LEU A 612 4.84 41.80 -11.40
CA LEU A 612 6.03 41.03 -10.97
C LEU A 612 6.31 41.14 -9.46
N LYS A 613 5.27 41.27 -8.64
CA LYS A 613 5.36 41.17 -7.19
C LYS A 613 4.94 39.77 -6.75
N GLY A 614 5.77 39.15 -5.92
CA GLY A 614 5.54 37.80 -5.38
C GLY A 614 5.06 37.84 -3.93
N SER A 615 4.06 37.02 -3.59
CA SER A 615 3.59 36.88 -2.20
C SER A 615 3.00 35.49 -1.94
N GLU A 616 3.04 35.05 -0.68
CA GLU A 616 2.21 33.93 -0.24
C GLU A 616 0.74 34.35 -0.24
N SER A 617 -0.14 33.49 -0.75
CA SER A 617 -1.57 33.79 -0.84
C SER A 617 -2.39 32.56 -0.47
N ALA A 618 -3.41 32.74 0.36
CA ALA A 618 -4.45 31.72 0.58
C ALA A 618 -5.53 31.76 -0.52
N GLU A 619 -5.60 32.84 -1.29
CA GLU A 619 -6.49 32.97 -2.44
C GLU A 619 -5.80 32.45 -3.69
N ILE A 620 -6.34 31.34 -4.20
CA ILE A 620 -5.87 30.68 -5.42
C ILE A 620 -6.41 31.44 -6.63
N PRO A 621 -5.54 32.00 -7.50
CA PRO A 621 -5.95 32.48 -8.81
C PRO A 621 -6.54 31.31 -9.61
N CYS A 622 -7.69 31.51 -10.26
CA CYS A 622 -8.32 30.50 -11.11
C CYS A 622 -8.80 29.22 -10.37
N LYS A 623 -9.41 29.35 -9.19
CA LYS A 623 -9.96 28.21 -8.42
C LYS A 623 -10.89 27.36 -9.29
N VAL A 624 -10.54 26.08 -9.50
CA VAL A 624 -11.43 25.13 -10.17
C VAL A 624 -12.53 24.76 -9.16
N GLU A 625 -13.77 25.22 -9.38
CA GLU A 625 -14.87 24.86 -8.48
C GLU A 625 -15.14 23.35 -8.53
N SER A 626 -14.69 22.63 -7.51
CA SER A 626 -14.70 21.18 -7.40
C SER A 626 -16.04 20.56 -6.98
N SER A 627 -17.19 21.23 -7.17
CA SER A 627 -18.46 20.69 -6.63
C SER A 627 -19.76 21.11 -7.31
N LYS A 628 -19.73 21.80 -8.45
CA LYS A 628 -20.90 21.87 -9.34
C LYS A 628 -20.56 21.19 -10.64
N SER A 629 -21.56 20.60 -11.30
CA SER A 629 -21.44 20.16 -12.70
C SER A 629 -20.96 21.38 -13.50
N SER A 630 -19.65 21.56 -13.65
CA SER A 630 -19.14 22.61 -14.50
C SER A 630 -19.69 22.31 -15.88
N ALA A 631 -20.20 23.34 -16.53
CA ALA A 631 -20.45 23.27 -17.96
C ALA A 631 -19.20 22.67 -18.60
N LEU A 632 -19.31 21.47 -19.20
CA LEU A 632 -18.23 20.85 -19.96
C LEU A 632 -17.70 21.89 -20.95
N LYS A 633 -16.39 21.97 -21.15
CA LYS A 633 -15.76 22.91 -22.08
C LYS A 633 -14.98 22.18 -23.17
N THR A 634 -14.93 22.75 -24.36
CA THR A 634 -14.14 22.25 -25.48
C THR A 634 -12.95 23.19 -25.73
N LYS A 635 -11.72 22.67 -25.72
CA LYS A 635 -10.53 23.41 -26.13
C LYS A 635 -10.43 23.42 -27.65
N ILE A 636 -10.37 24.61 -28.24
CA ILE A 636 -10.19 24.80 -29.67
C ILE A 636 -8.81 25.39 -29.93
N ALA A 637 -8.04 24.79 -30.83
CA ALA A 637 -6.74 25.29 -31.27
C ALA A 637 -6.68 25.40 -32.80
N ILE A 638 -6.35 26.58 -33.31
CA ILE A 638 -6.21 26.86 -34.75
C ILE A 638 -4.76 27.29 -35.00
N HIS A 639 -4.10 26.62 -35.93
CA HIS A 639 -2.71 26.83 -36.29
C HIS A 639 -2.63 27.43 -37.70
N TYR A 640 -1.90 28.54 -37.86
CA TYR A 640 -1.87 29.32 -39.09
C TYR A 640 -0.47 29.67 -39.55
N LYS A 641 -0.11 29.23 -40.76
CA LYS A 641 1.16 29.56 -41.44
C LYS A 641 0.92 30.60 -42.53
N GLY A 642 1.33 31.85 -42.30
CA GLY A 642 1.19 32.93 -43.26
C GLY A 642 2.12 34.11 -42.97
N SER A 643 2.43 34.89 -44.00
CA SER A 643 3.37 36.03 -43.93
C SER A 643 2.72 37.35 -43.51
N ASN A 644 1.39 37.44 -43.49
CA ASN A 644 0.68 38.68 -43.15
C ASN A 644 0.50 38.84 -41.63
N ASN A 645 1.00 39.95 -41.09
CA ASN A 645 1.03 40.20 -39.65
C ASN A 645 -0.29 40.65 -39.02
N ASN A 646 -1.24 41.14 -39.83
CA ASN A 646 -2.48 41.74 -39.36
C ASN A 646 -3.67 40.77 -39.36
N MET A 647 -3.40 39.46 -39.37
CA MET A 647 -4.41 38.41 -39.45
C MET A 647 -4.82 37.94 -38.04
N GLY A 648 -6.08 37.52 -37.89
CA GLY A 648 -6.63 36.85 -36.71
C GLY A 648 -7.68 35.82 -37.09
N VAL A 649 -8.40 35.30 -36.10
CA VAL A 649 -9.41 34.25 -36.26
C VAL A 649 -10.79 34.81 -35.94
N TYR A 650 -11.73 34.70 -36.88
CA TYR A 650 -13.14 34.84 -36.59
C TYR A 650 -13.75 33.45 -36.42
N ILE A 651 -14.22 33.12 -35.22
CA ILE A 651 -14.70 31.78 -34.83
C ILE A 651 -16.17 31.82 -34.40
N TRP A 652 -16.93 30.79 -34.76
CA TRP A 652 -18.31 30.58 -34.35
C TRP A 652 -18.60 29.09 -34.15
N GLY A 653 -19.67 28.75 -33.45
CA GLY A 653 -20.00 27.36 -33.12
C GLY A 653 -21.51 27.19 -33.13
N LEU A 654 -21.99 26.16 -33.83
CA LEU A 654 -23.38 25.74 -33.79
C LEU A 654 -23.73 25.21 -32.40
N LYS A 655 -25.02 25.18 -32.05
CA LYS A 655 -25.48 24.69 -30.74
C LYS A 655 -24.94 23.30 -30.42
N ASP A 656 -24.36 23.15 -29.24
CA ASP A 656 -23.91 21.88 -28.68
C ASP A 656 -25.10 21.01 -28.21
N ALA A 657 -24.79 19.83 -27.66
CA ALA A 657 -25.79 18.90 -27.12
C ALA A 657 -26.62 19.49 -25.96
N ASP A 658 -26.12 20.54 -25.29
CA ASP A 658 -26.78 21.26 -24.19
C ASP A 658 -27.41 22.60 -24.65
N GLY A 659 -27.39 22.90 -25.95
CA GLY A 659 -27.97 24.10 -26.55
C GLY A 659 -27.11 25.38 -26.50
N LYS A 660 -25.83 25.29 -26.14
CA LYS A 660 -24.86 26.41 -26.07
C LYS A 660 -24.15 26.62 -27.41
N GLU A 661 -23.82 27.87 -27.74
CA GLU A 661 -23.16 28.23 -29.01
C GLU A 661 -21.93 29.13 -28.78
N ILE A 662 -20.96 29.07 -29.70
CA ILE A 662 -19.86 30.06 -29.75
C ILE A 662 -20.34 31.21 -30.62
N LYS A 663 -20.58 32.37 -30.00
CA LYS A 663 -20.97 33.58 -30.71
C LYS A 663 -19.84 34.05 -31.63
N GLY A 664 -20.18 34.27 -32.91
CA GLY A 664 -19.25 34.72 -33.93
C GLY A 664 -18.51 35.99 -33.53
N THR A 665 -17.21 35.87 -33.28
CA THR A 665 -16.36 36.99 -32.84
C THR A 665 -14.96 36.88 -33.43
N TRP A 666 -14.35 38.02 -33.78
CA TRP A 666 -12.96 38.09 -34.20
C TRP A 666 -12.00 38.15 -33.01
N HIS A 667 -10.87 37.46 -33.13
CA HIS A 667 -9.81 37.46 -32.15
C HIS A 667 -8.44 37.51 -32.82
N ALA A 668 -7.52 38.30 -32.27
CA ALA A 668 -6.11 38.19 -32.64
C ALA A 668 -5.56 36.81 -32.25
N PHE A 669 -4.56 36.32 -33.01
CA PHE A 669 -3.79 35.15 -32.60
C PHE A 669 -3.17 35.38 -31.21
N ASN A 670 -3.18 34.35 -30.37
CA ASN A 670 -2.78 34.43 -28.96
C ASN A 670 -1.65 33.45 -28.60
N GLY A 671 -0.95 32.94 -29.61
CA GLY A 671 0.23 32.12 -29.47
C GLY A 671 0.97 31.91 -30.79
N GLN A 672 2.05 31.13 -30.74
CA GLN A 672 2.84 30.72 -31.90
C GLN A 672 3.55 29.38 -31.62
N ASP A 673 3.69 28.54 -32.64
CA ASP A 673 4.41 27.25 -32.60
C ASP A 673 5.33 27.06 -33.82
N ALA A 674 5.89 25.85 -33.99
CA ALA A 674 6.80 25.50 -35.09
C ALA A 674 6.16 25.52 -36.49
N PHE A 675 4.83 25.64 -36.58
CA PHE A 675 4.09 25.76 -37.84
C PHE A 675 3.73 27.21 -38.15
N GLY A 676 3.39 28.01 -37.14
CA GLY A 676 3.06 29.42 -37.29
C GLY A 676 2.29 30.01 -36.12
N LYS A 677 1.47 31.04 -36.36
CA LYS A 677 0.65 31.69 -35.32
C LYS A 677 -0.47 30.75 -34.87
N THR A 678 -0.83 30.79 -33.60
CA THR A 678 -1.90 29.95 -33.05
C THR A 678 -2.97 30.78 -32.36
N TYR A 679 -4.20 30.27 -32.38
CA TYR A 679 -5.31 30.78 -31.60
C TYR A 679 -5.89 29.63 -30.78
N THR A 680 -5.86 29.76 -29.46
CA THR A 680 -6.42 28.77 -28.54
C THR A 680 -7.50 29.39 -27.64
N ILE A 681 -8.64 28.72 -27.51
CA ILE A 681 -9.74 29.12 -26.62
C ILE A 681 -10.37 27.90 -25.93
N GLU A 682 -10.89 28.08 -24.71
CA GLU A 682 -11.81 27.13 -24.10
C GLU A 682 -13.25 27.62 -24.28
N ALA A 683 -14.01 26.94 -25.15
CA ALA A 683 -15.40 27.24 -25.39
C ALA A 683 -16.30 26.52 -24.39
N ASP A 684 -17.29 27.21 -23.83
CA ASP A 684 -18.32 26.58 -22.99
C ASP A 684 -19.19 25.67 -23.86
N GLY A 685 -19.30 24.40 -23.48
CA GLY A 685 -20.04 23.36 -24.20
C GLY A 685 -19.19 22.21 -24.75
N THR A 686 -19.85 21.12 -25.15
CA THR A 686 -19.23 19.99 -25.88
C THR A 686 -19.63 20.01 -27.35
N TYR A 687 -18.75 20.52 -28.22
CA TYR A 687 -19.06 20.66 -29.64
C TYR A 687 -18.74 19.38 -30.42
N GLU A 688 -19.61 19.01 -31.36
CA GLU A 688 -19.36 17.89 -32.27
C GLU A 688 -18.46 18.31 -33.44
N SER A 689 -17.76 17.33 -34.02
CA SER A 689 -17.02 17.49 -35.27
C SER A 689 -17.85 18.17 -36.36
N GLY A 690 -17.27 19.19 -36.99
CA GLY A 690 -17.91 19.99 -38.04
C GLY A 690 -18.86 21.07 -37.53
N LYS A 691 -19.10 21.20 -36.22
CA LYS A 691 -20.00 22.22 -35.65
C LYS A 691 -19.32 23.51 -35.24
N VAL A 692 -17.98 23.54 -35.17
CA VAL A 692 -17.20 24.75 -34.93
C VAL A 692 -16.63 25.25 -36.26
N GLY A 693 -17.08 26.43 -36.67
CA GLY A 693 -16.64 27.10 -37.88
C GLY A 693 -15.68 28.24 -37.58
N PHE A 694 -14.73 28.49 -38.47
CA PHE A 694 -13.82 29.62 -38.35
C PHE A 694 -13.33 30.09 -39.71
N ILE A 695 -12.76 31.29 -39.73
CA ILE A 695 -12.07 31.88 -40.87
C ILE A 695 -10.90 32.73 -40.38
N ILE A 696 -9.85 32.77 -41.19
CA ILE A 696 -8.69 33.63 -40.94
C ILE A 696 -8.91 34.94 -41.67
N THR A 697 -8.79 36.05 -40.96
CA THR A 697 -9.19 37.36 -41.50
C THR A 697 -8.57 38.54 -40.75
N THR A 698 -8.44 39.70 -41.41
CA THR A 698 -7.96 40.92 -40.75
C THR A 698 -8.95 41.38 -39.69
N ASP A 699 -8.49 42.20 -38.74
CA ASP A 699 -9.39 42.83 -37.77
C ASP A 699 -10.53 43.56 -38.50
N PRO A 700 -11.80 43.19 -38.27
CA PRO A 700 -12.93 43.75 -39.01
C PRO A 700 -13.30 45.17 -38.57
N GLY A 701 -12.67 45.72 -37.52
CA GLY A 701 -13.00 47.02 -36.93
C GLY A 701 -14.32 47.01 -36.14
N THR A 702 -14.68 48.15 -35.55
CA THR A 702 -15.88 48.27 -34.69
C THR A 702 -17.21 48.15 -35.45
N ASP A 703 -17.19 48.26 -36.78
CA ASP A 703 -18.36 48.12 -37.65
C ASP A 703 -18.55 46.70 -38.21
N ASN A 704 -17.63 45.78 -37.90
CA ASN A 704 -17.59 44.37 -38.32
C ASN A 704 -17.66 44.18 -39.85
N LYS A 705 -17.13 45.13 -40.64
CA LYS A 705 -17.31 45.18 -42.10
C LYS A 705 -16.00 45.22 -42.90
N ASN A 706 -14.88 45.62 -42.30
CA ASN A 706 -13.63 45.88 -43.01
C ASN A 706 -12.61 44.74 -42.87
N TRP A 707 -13.02 43.54 -43.26
CA TRP A 707 -12.26 42.32 -43.06
C TRP A 707 -11.88 41.65 -44.38
N HIS A 708 -10.60 41.34 -44.52
CA HIS A 708 -10.06 40.61 -45.66
C HIS A 708 -9.82 39.17 -45.23
N LYS A 709 -10.54 38.25 -45.85
CA LYS A 709 -10.45 36.82 -45.56
C LYS A 709 -9.26 36.20 -46.29
N ASP A 710 -8.51 35.36 -45.59
CA ASP A 710 -7.49 34.50 -46.19
C ASP A 710 -8.17 33.26 -46.81
N GLY A 711 -8.32 33.31 -48.13
CA GLY A 711 -9.10 32.36 -48.94
C GLY A 711 -10.59 32.74 -49.08
N THR A 712 -11.36 31.91 -49.80
CA THR A 712 -12.78 32.21 -50.12
C THR A 712 -13.77 31.47 -49.23
N LYS A 713 -13.41 30.29 -48.70
CA LYS A 713 -14.33 29.35 -48.00
C LYS A 713 -14.34 29.49 -46.48
N ASN A 714 -15.50 29.24 -45.88
CA ASN A 714 -15.60 29.05 -44.43
C ASN A 714 -14.96 27.71 -44.06
N ARG A 715 -14.20 27.68 -42.97
CA ARG A 715 -13.50 26.48 -42.50
C ARG A 715 -14.25 25.91 -41.31
N PHE A 716 -14.14 24.60 -41.09
CA PHE A 716 -14.74 23.92 -39.95
C PHE A 716 -13.73 22.98 -39.33
N ILE A 717 -13.89 22.75 -38.03
CA ILE A 717 -13.06 21.81 -37.27
C ILE A 717 -13.75 20.44 -37.35
N TYR A 718 -13.24 19.58 -38.22
CA TYR A 718 -13.86 18.28 -38.52
C TYR A 718 -13.42 17.14 -37.59
N ASN A 719 -12.46 17.38 -36.68
CA ASN A 719 -12.05 16.42 -35.67
C ASN A 719 -12.07 17.05 -34.27
N ILE A 720 -13.18 16.87 -33.55
CA ILE A 720 -13.29 17.21 -32.13
C ILE A 720 -13.44 15.92 -31.35
N GLU A 721 -12.40 15.56 -30.61
CA GLU A 721 -12.32 14.34 -29.81
C GLU A 721 -11.76 14.66 -28.43
N ASP A 722 -12.24 13.97 -27.39
CA ASP A 722 -11.77 14.11 -26.02
C ASP A 722 -11.71 15.58 -25.54
N GLY A 723 -12.68 16.39 -25.99
CA GLY A 723 -12.78 17.80 -25.63
C GLY A 723 -11.83 18.74 -26.35
N VAL A 724 -11.12 18.28 -27.39
CA VAL A 724 -10.18 19.11 -28.14
C VAL A 724 -10.50 19.09 -29.61
N GLY A 725 -10.66 20.28 -30.20
CA GLY A 725 -10.75 20.49 -31.65
C GLY A 725 -9.51 21.20 -32.17
N GLN A 726 -8.83 20.62 -33.15
CA GLN A 726 -7.67 21.24 -33.79
C GLN A 726 -7.89 21.47 -35.29
N ALA A 727 -7.33 22.56 -35.81
CA ALA A 727 -7.31 22.83 -37.24
C ALA A 727 -6.01 23.52 -37.68
N TRP A 728 -5.44 23.05 -38.79
CA TRP A 728 -4.20 23.59 -39.37
C TRP A 728 -4.51 24.25 -40.71
N VAL A 729 -4.01 25.47 -40.90
CA VAL A 729 -4.27 26.34 -42.05
C VAL A 729 -2.98 26.91 -42.60
N ILE A 730 -2.79 26.80 -43.92
CA ILE A 730 -1.70 27.45 -44.67
C ILE A 730 -2.32 28.61 -45.45
N SER A 731 -1.72 29.81 -45.36
CA SER A 731 -2.23 31.00 -46.04
C SER A 731 -2.38 30.77 -47.55
N GLY A 732 -3.50 31.21 -48.09
CA GLY A 732 -3.88 31.01 -49.49
C GLY A 732 -4.34 29.58 -49.85
N ASN A 733 -4.20 28.59 -48.97
CA ASN A 733 -4.73 27.24 -49.19
C ASN A 733 -6.18 27.16 -48.68
N GLU A 734 -7.11 26.70 -49.51
CA GLU A 734 -8.52 26.56 -49.13
C GLU A 734 -8.80 25.36 -48.21
N ASP A 735 -7.89 24.38 -48.15
CA ASP A 735 -8.04 23.19 -47.32
C ASP A 735 -7.71 23.47 -45.86
N THR A 736 -8.35 22.70 -44.96
CA THR A 736 -8.11 22.73 -43.53
C THR A 736 -7.78 21.31 -43.08
N PHE A 737 -6.65 21.13 -42.41
CA PHE A 737 -6.20 19.81 -41.96
C PHE A 737 -6.58 19.60 -40.50
N ALA A 738 -7.15 18.43 -40.19
CA ALA A 738 -7.52 18.03 -38.83
C ALA A 738 -6.30 17.52 -38.03
N GLU A 739 -5.30 16.99 -38.73
CA GLU A 739 -4.04 16.51 -38.17
C GLU A 739 -2.89 17.44 -38.62
N PRO A 740 -1.75 17.44 -37.90
CA PRO A 740 -0.59 18.22 -38.29
C PRO A 740 -0.13 17.88 -39.72
N PRO A 741 0.10 18.87 -40.59
CA PRO A 741 0.65 18.63 -41.93
C PRO A 741 1.98 17.87 -41.88
N VAL A 742 2.34 17.18 -42.97
CA VAL A 742 3.54 16.29 -43.05
C VAL A 742 4.81 16.95 -42.51
N GLU A 743 5.03 18.25 -42.77
CA GLU A 743 6.18 19.00 -42.24
C GLU A 743 6.24 19.05 -40.69
N VAL A 744 5.08 19.10 -40.03
CA VAL A 744 4.96 19.09 -38.56
C VAL A 744 5.02 17.66 -38.05
N ALA A 745 4.38 16.70 -38.73
CA ALA A 745 4.45 15.28 -38.39
C ALA A 745 5.90 14.74 -38.45
N ASP A 746 6.68 15.16 -39.44
CA ASP A 746 8.11 14.83 -39.57
C ASP A 746 8.96 15.43 -38.44
N LYS A 747 8.59 16.60 -37.93
CA LYS A 747 9.25 17.22 -36.76
C LYS A 747 8.86 16.53 -35.46
N LEU A 748 7.60 16.14 -35.27
CA LEU A 748 7.14 15.35 -34.11
C LEU A 748 7.93 14.03 -33.98
N ASN A 749 8.20 13.36 -35.10
CA ASN A 749 8.98 12.11 -35.15
C ASN A 749 10.51 12.31 -34.94
N LYS A 750 10.97 13.56 -34.86
CA LYS A 750 12.38 13.95 -34.67
C LYS A 750 12.61 14.73 -33.36
N ILE A 751 11.60 14.82 -32.49
CA ILE A 751 11.72 15.46 -31.18
C ILE A 751 12.84 14.78 -30.40
N GLN A 752 13.84 15.56 -30.02
CA GLN A 752 14.97 15.05 -29.26
C GLN A 752 14.66 14.94 -27.77
N THR A 753 13.79 15.81 -27.26
CA THR A 753 13.39 15.85 -25.85
C THR A 753 11.88 15.96 -25.74
N LEU A 754 11.22 14.98 -25.11
CA LEU A 754 9.79 15.00 -24.84
C LEU A 754 9.53 15.05 -23.33
N ASN A 755 9.03 16.18 -22.84
CA ASN A 755 8.55 16.31 -21.46
C ASN A 755 7.10 15.87 -21.37
N VAL A 756 6.76 15.01 -20.42
CA VAL A 756 5.41 14.49 -20.22
C VAL A 756 4.94 14.77 -18.80
N THR A 757 3.75 15.32 -18.69
CA THR A 757 3.02 15.53 -17.43
C THR A 757 1.74 14.70 -17.44
N VAL A 758 1.58 13.82 -16.45
CA VAL A 758 0.43 12.93 -16.33
C VAL A 758 -0.31 13.24 -15.04
N HIS A 759 -1.57 13.64 -15.17
CA HIS A 759 -2.50 13.86 -14.07
C HIS A 759 -3.38 12.62 -13.90
N TYR A 760 -3.33 11.98 -12.74
CA TYR A 760 -4.09 10.75 -12.47
C TYR A 760 -5.04 10.92 -11.30
N ARG A 761 -6.32 10.65 -11.54
CA ARG A 761 -7.37 10.70 -10.52
C ARG A 761 -7.89 9.30 -10.19
N ARG A 762 -7.89 8.97 -8.91
CA ARG A 762 -8.50 7.75 -8.35
C ARG A 762 -9.74 8.08 -7.54
N THR A 763 -10.77 7.23 -7.68
CA THR A 763 -12.08 7.40 -7.03
C THR A 763 -11.97 7.44 -5.51
N ASN A 764 -11.18 6.53 -4.94
CA ASN A 764 -10.95 6.45 -3.50
C ASN A 764 -9.84 7.38 -2.99
N LYS A 765 -9.20 8.16 -3.87
CA LYS A 765 -8.03 9.01 -3.60
C LYS A 765 -6.83 8.28 -2.95
N ASP A 766 -6.80 6.95 -3.03
CA ASP A 766 -5.69 6.13 -2.56
C ASP A 766 -4.76 5.83 -3.72
N TYR A 767 -3.62 6.53 -3.78
CA TYR A 767 -2.67 6.46 -4.91
C TYR A 767 -1.45 5.62 -4.61
N ALA A 768 -1.29 5.17 -3.39
CA ALA A 768 0.00 4.69 -3.00
C ALA A 768 0.19 3.24 -3.42
N GLY A 769 1.45 2.87 -3.65
CA GLY A 769 1.80 1.71 -4.48
C GLY A 769 1.56 1.94 -5.97
N TRP A 770 0.73 2.90 -6.40
CA TRP A 770 0.56 3.21 -7.82
C TRP A 770 1.71 4.06 -8.34
N ASN A 771 2.18 3.73 -9.54
CA ASN A 771 3.20 4.47 -10.30
C ASN A 771 2.95 4.29 -11.81
N LEU A 772 3.73 5.00 -12.62
CA LEU A 772 3.76 4.78 -14.07
C LEU A 772 4.94 3.89 -14.45
N TRP A 773 4.73 3.04 -15.43
CA TRP A 773 5.80 2.39 -16.19
C TRP A 773 5.84 3.02 -17.57
N THR A 774 6.92 3.68 -17.96
CA THR A 774 6.98 4.52 -19.16
C THR A 774 8.12 4.09 -20.08
N TRP A 775 7.90 4.12 -21.39
CA TRP A 775 8.91 3.76 -22.39
C TRP A 775 8.62 4.42 -23.73
N TYR A 776 9.55 4.32 -24.68
CA TYR A 776 9.34 4.76 -26.05
C TYR A 776 10.06 3.80 -27.02
N GLY A 777 9.47 3.59 -28.20
CA GLY A 777 10.01 2.70 -29.22
C GLY A 777 10.27 1.28 -28.70
N LYS A 778 11.53 0.83 -28.79
CA LYS A 778 11.99 -0.49 -28.31
C LYS A 778 12.81 -0.41 -27.01
N GLN A 779 12.84 0.74 -26.35
CA GLN A 779 13.62 0.92 -25.12
C GLN A 779 12.98 0.19 -23.94
N GLU A 780 13.81 -0.18 -22.96
CA GLU A 780 13.31 -0.72 -21.70
C GLU A 780 12.47 0.32 -20.95
N GLY A 781 11.45 -0.15 -20.25
CA GLY A 781 10.58 0.73 -19.47
C GLY A 781 11.21 1.17 -18.16
N VAL A 782 10.75 2.35 -17.70
CA VAL A 782 11.25 3.00 -16.49
C VAL A 782 10.07 3.32 -15.59
N LYS A 783 10.25 3.06 -14.30
CA LYS A 783 9.29 3.45 -13.26
C LYS A 783 9.31 4.98 -13.08
N GLN A 784 8.15 5.63 -13.12
CA GLN A 784 7.95 7.03 -12.76
C GLN A 784 6.97 7.12 -11.60
N ASP A 785 7.39 7.74 -10.51
CA ASP A 785 6.56 7.92 -9.32
C ASP A 785 5.66 9.17 -9.46
N PHE A 786 4.54 9.16 -8.74
CA PHE A 786 3.71 10.35 -8.60
C PHE A 786 4.34 11.29 -7.55
N THR A 787 4.99 12.35 -8.02
CA THR A 787 5.81 13.24 -7.18
C THR A 787 5.09 14.53 -6.78
N ALA A 788 3.97 14.86 -7.41
CA ALA A 788 3.21 16.08 -7.14
C ALA A 788 1.69 15.83 -7.16
N HIS A 789 0.90 16.89 -7.00
CA HIS A 789 -0.57 16.85 -7.05
C HIS A 789 -1.17 18.20 -7.45
N ASP A 790 -2.43 18.17 -7.90
CA ASP A 790 -3.30 19.32 -8.14
C ASP A 790 -4.75 19.04 -7.67
N ASP A 791 -5.69 19.92 -8.02
CA ASP A 791 -7.13 19.75 -7.69
C ASP A 791 -7.77 18.54 -8.40
N PHE A 792 -7.17 18.05 -9.48
CA PHE A 792 -7.65 16.89 -10.22
C PHE A 792 -7.18 15.57 -9.59
N GLY A 793 -5.89 15.43 -9.28
CA GLY A 793 -5.32 14.20 -8.75
C GLY A 793 -3.80 14.25 -8.49
N LYS A 794 -3.14 13.09 -8.55
CA LYS A 794 -1.68 12.96 -8.41
C LYS A 794 -1.00 13.20 -9.75
N ILE A 795 0.17 13.80 -9.73
CA ILE A 795 0.95 14.16 -10.92
C ILE A 795 2.24 13.36 -10.97
N ALA A 796 2.52 12.77 -12.13
CA ALA A 796 3.83 12.23 -12.49
C ALA A 796 4.41 13.04 -13.65
N GLU A 797 5.66 13.47 -13.52
CA GLU A 797 6.40 14.19 -14.56
C GLU A 797 7.65 13.40 -14.94
N TYR A 798 7.91 13.26 -16.23
CA TYR A 798 9.10 12.59 -16.74
C TYR A 798 9.52 13.15 -18.10
N THR A 799 10.77 12.88 -18.49
CA THR A 799 11.34 13.34 -19.76
C THR A 799 11.93 12.16 -20.51
N PHE A 800 11.61 12.03 -21.79
CA PHE A 800 12.33 11.17 -22.73
C PHE A 800 13.35 12.00 -23.51
N THR A 801 14.54 11.46 -23.71
CA THR A 801 15.61 12.11 -24.49
C THR A 801 16.22 11.11 -25.46
N ASP A 802 16.21 11.45 -26.75
CA ASP A 802 16.85 10.65 -27.81
C ASP A 802 17.34 11.55 -28.93
N SER A 803 18.65 11.56 -29.21
CA SER A 803 19.22 12.39 -30.29
C SER A 803 18.69 12.04 -31.68
N ASN A 804 18.18 10.82 -31.87
CA ASN A 804 17.59 10.33 -33.12
C ASN A 804 16.06 10.48 -33.19
N GLY A 805 15.45 11.04 -32.14
CA GLY A 805 14.01 11.27 -32.05
C GLY A 805 13.29 10.28 -31.13
N VAL A 806 12.43 10.79 -30.26
CA VAL A 806 11.53 10.02 -29.40
C VAL A 806 10.34 9.52 -30.24
N LYS A 807 10.21 8.20 -30.39
CA LYS A 807 9.17 7.56 -31.22
C LYS A 807 8.26 6.69 -30.37
N ASP A 808 6.95 6.71 -30.65
CA ASP A 808 5.93 5.86 -30.00
C ASP A 808 6.02 5.85 -28.45
N PRO A 809 5.94 7.03 -27.78
CA PRO A 809 5.96 7.11 -26.33
C PRO A 809 4.71 6.46 -25.71
N LYS A 810 4.93 5.55 -24.75
CA LYS A 810 3.91 4.73 -24.09
C LYS A 810 4.06 4.70 -22.57
N PHE A 811 2.96 4.34 -21.91
CA PHE A 811 2.93 4.17 -20.46
C PHE A 811 1.85 3.19 -19.99
N ILE A 812 2.04 2.66 -18.77
CA ILE A 812 1.05 1.89 -18.00
C ILE A 812 0.95 2.48 -16.61
N VAL A 813 -0.27 2.64 -16.09
CA VAL A 813 -0.51 2.90 -14.66
C VAL A 813 -0.56 1.57 -13.95
N ARG A 814 0.36 1.32 -13.00
CA ARG A 814 0.49 0.03 -12.30
C ARG A 814 0.56 0.20 -10.79
N TYR A 815 0.13 -0.82 -10.08
CA TYR A 815 0.27 -0.97 -8.64
C TYR A 815 1.45 -1.89 -8.33
N SER A 816 2.41 -1.39 -7.56
CA SER A 816 3.63 -2.07 -7.17
C SER A 816 3.70 -2.20 -5.65
N MET A 817 4.19 -3.34 -5.18
CA MET A 817 4.45 -3.62 -3.77
C MET A 817 5.82 -4.30 -3.64
N GLN A 818 6.41 -4.27 -2.45
CA GLN A 818 7.71 -4.90 -2.23
C GLN A 818 7.66 -6.39 -2.63
N GLY A 819 8.49 -6.78 -3.60
CA GLY A 819 8.57 -8.13 -4.15
C GLY A 819 7.65 -8.43 -5.34
N ASN A 820 6.77 -7.51 -5.74
CA ASN A 820 5.97 -7.63 -6.97
C ASN A 820 5.62 -6.24 -7.53
N ASP A 821 6.20 -5.87 -8.66
CA ASP A 821 5.98 -4.56 -9.28
C ASP A 821 4.72 -4.47 -10.16
N TRP A 822 4.08 -5.60 -10.46
CA TRP A 822 2.97 -5.73 -11.40
C TRP A 822 1.72 -6.34 -10.74
N VAL A 823 1.43 -5.89 -9.52
CA VAL A 823 0.32 -6.42 -8.71
C VAL A 823 -1.03 -6.15 -9.36
N ALA A 824 -1.20 -4.96 -9.95
CA ALA A 824 -2.38 -4.60 -10.73
C ALA A 824 -2.02 -3.54 -11.79
N LYS A 825 -2.86 -3.40 -12.81
CA LYS A 825 -2.81 -2.34 -13.82
C LYS A 825 -4.14 -1.60 -13.86
N ASP A 826 -4.12 -0.34 -14.22
CA ASP A 826 -5.31 0.48 -14.39
C ASP A 826 -5.38 1.02 -15.83
N PRO A 827 -6.53 0.91 -16.52
CA PRO A 827 -7.78 0.24 -16.12
C PRO A 827 -7.78 -1.29 -16.28
N GLY A 828 -6.69 -1.89 -16.74
CA GLY A 828 -6.58 -3.32 -17.01
C GLY A 828 -5.34 -3.65 -17.85
N GLU A 829 -5.44 -4.67 -18.70
CA GLU A 829 -4.36 -5.06 -19.63
C GLU A 829 -4.35 -4.16 -20.88
N GLY A 830 -3.22 -3.51 -21.16
CA GLY A 830 -3.01 -2.69 -22.36
C GLY A 830 -2.11 -1.48 -22.14
N ASP A 831 -1.35 -1.12 -23.17
CA ASP A 831 -0.45 0.02 -23.17
C ASP A 831 -1.23 1.29 -23.58
N ARG A 832 -0.95 2.42 -22.94
CA ARG A 832 -1.46 3.73 -23.38
C ARG A 832 -0.35 4.48 -24.11
N ALA A 833 -0.68 5.11 -25.24
CA ALA A 833 0.24 5.98 -25.96
C ALA A 833 0.05 7.45 -25.55
N ILE A 834 1.12 8.26 -25.59
CA ILE A 834 0.99 9.71 -25.54
C ILE A 834 0.47 10.19 -26.90
N PRO A 835 -0.73 10.79 -26.98
CA PRO A 835 -1.29 11.21 -28.26
C PRO A 835 -0.44 12.31 -28.90
N ALA A 836 -0.20 12.25 -30.22
CA ALA A 836 0.53 13.30 -30.94
C ALA A 836 -0.12 14.67 -30.77
N LYS A 837 -1.47 14.72 -30.74
CA LYS A 837 -2.28 15.92 -30.46
C LYS A 837 -2.07 16.53 -29.07
N ALA A 838 -1.48 15.79 -28.13
CA ALA A 838 -1.10 16.29 -26.81
C ALA A 838 0.24 17.05 -26.83
N ILE A 839 1.07 16.86 -27.86
CA ILE A 839 2.44 17.34 -27.92
C ILE A 839 2.47 18.74 -28.53
N THR A 840 2.93 19.71 -27.73
CA THR A 840 3.24 21.07 -28.19
C THR A 840 4.74 21.18 -28.49
N LEU A 841 5.09 21.67 -29.67
CA LEU A 841 6.48 21.82 -30.12
C LEU A 841 7.06 23.18 -29.74
N SER A 842 8.32 23.19 -29.30
CA SER A 842 9.15 24.39 -29.21
C SER A 842 9.35 25.03 -30.59
N GLN A 843 9.69 26.32 -30.63
CA GLN A 843 9.93 27.05 -31.89
C GLN A 843 11.04 26.41 -32.75
N ASP A 844 12.07 25.82 -32.13
CA ASP A 844 13.16 25.13 -32.84
C ASP A 844 12.78 23.70 -33.29
N GLY A 845 11.62 23.20 -32.90
CA GLY A 845 11.10 21.88 -33.25
C GLY A 845 11.83 20.70 -32.61
N LYS A 846 12.76 20.92 -31.66
CA LYS A 846 13.54 19.85 -31.02
C LYS A 846 12.95 19.36 -29.71
N THR A 847 12.14 20.17 -29.04
CA THR A 847 11.53 19.84 -27.75
C THR A 847 10.01 19.76 -27.88
N GLY A 848 9.43 18.69 -27.35
CA GLY A 848 7.98 18.52 -27.22
C GLY A 848 7.56 18.57 -25.75
N ASN A 849 6.38 19.13 -25.47
CA ASN A 849 5.75 19.07 -24.15
C ASN A 849 4.34 18.47 -24.30
N ALA A 850 4.08 17.38 -23.58
CA ALA A 850 2.79 16.70 -23.52
C ALA A 850 2.20 16.80 -22.11
N GLU A 851 0.90 17.06 -22.05
CA GLU A 851 0.15 17.07 -20.80
C GLU A 851 -1.17 16.32 -20.98
N ILE A 852 -1.42 15.36 -20.10
CA ILE A 852 -2.54 14.42 -20.22
C ILE A 852 -3.20 14.12 -18.86
N TRP A 853 -4.48 13.75 -18.91
CA TRP A 853 -5.29 13.41 -17.74
C TRP A 853 -5.84 12.00 -17.85
N LEU A 854 -5.83 11.28 -16.73
CA LEU A 854 -6.23 9.89 -16.59
C LEU A 854 -7.24 9.76 -15.46
N MET A 855 -8.28 8.97 -15.70
CA MET A 855 -9.28 8.62 -14.70
C MET A 855 -9.21 7.12 -14.43
N GLN A 856 -9.23 6.73 -13.15
CA GLN A 856 -9.25 5.33 -12.75
C GLN A 856 -10.39 4.57 -13.46
N GLY A 857 -10.06 3.39 -13.98
CA GLY A 857 -11.01 2.54 -14.70
C GLY A 857 -11.32 2.97 -16.13
N ASP A 858 -10.80 4.12 -16.60
CA ASP A 858 -10.98 4.61 -17.96
C ASP A 858 -9.68 4.42 -18.78
N SER A 859 -9.80 3.81 -19.96
CA SER A 859 -8.67 3.56 -20.87
C SER A 859 -8.29 4.79 -21.69
N ARG A 860 -9.15 5.80 -21.74
CA ARG A 860 -8.91 7.03 -22.51
C ARG A 860 -7.79 7.87 -21.89
N VAL A 861 -7.08 8.57 -22.78
CA VAL A 861 -6.09 9.59 -22.42
C VAL A 861 -6.69 10.94 -22.75
N TYR A 862 -7.09 11.69 -21.73
CA TYR A 862 -7.74 12.98 -21.91
C TYR A 862 -6.70 14.08 -22.10
N LEU A 863 -7.03 15.08 -22.91
CA LEU A 863 -6.18 16.23 -23.18
C LEU A 863 -6.63 17.50 -22.42
N SER A 864 -7.71 17.38 -21.66
CA SER A 864 -8.23 18.43 -20.79
C SER A 864 -9.01 17.80 -19.64
N PRO A 865 -8.88 18.32 -18.39
CA PRO A 865 -9.67 17.85 -17.27
C PRO A 865 -11.14 18.28 -17.37
N ASN A 866 -11.44 19.31 -18.16
CA ASN A 866 -12.77 19.94 -18.27
C ASN A 866 -13.81 19.07 -18.98
N VAL A 867 -13.39 17.97 -19.61
CA VAL A 867 -14.28 16.99 -20.25
C VAL A 867 -14.39 15.67 -19.50
N ILE A 868 -13.64 15.53 -18.40
CA ILE A 868 -13.65 14.32 -17.59
C ILE A 868 -14.87 14.38 -16.69
N ASN A 869 -15.83 13.48 -16.92
CA ASN A 869 -16.91 13.28 -15.98
C ASN A 869 -16.34 12.64 -14.70
N THR A 870 -16.33 13.41 -13.61
CA THR A 870 -15.87 12.93 -12.30
C THR A 870 -16.94 12.20 -11.50
N LYS A 871 -18.20 12.21 -11.96
CA LYS A 871 -19.27 11.32 -11.48
C LYS A 871 -19.18 9.95 -12.15
N ALA A 872 -19.87 8.96 -11.58
CA ALA A 872 -19.92 7.61 -12.14
C ALA A 872 -20.29 7.60 -13.63
N ASN A 873 -19.51 6.91 -14.45
CA ASN A 873 -19.80 6.62 -15.86
C ASN A 873 -19.55 5.14 -16.13
N ALA A 874 -20.54 4.42 -16.64
CA ALA A 874 -20.39 3.00 -16.97
C ALA A 874 -19.56 2.84 -18.24
N ILE A 875 -18.47 2.07 -18.17
CA ILE A 875 -17.53 1.87 -19.28
C ILE A 875 -17.86 0.58 -20.02
N ASN A 876 -17.96 -0.52 -19.30
CA ASN A 876 -18.31 -1.84 -19.84
C ASN A 876 -18.88 -2.72 -18.71
N ALA A 877 -19.36 -3.91 -19.08
CA ALA A 877 -19.83 -4.91 -18.13
C ALA A 877 -19.27 -6.29 -18.48
N ASP A 878 -18.98 -7.07 -17.45
CA ASP A 878 -18.53 -8.45 -17.53
C ASP A 878 -19.56 -9.39 -16.87
N ILE A 879 -19.80 -10.57 -17.44
CA ILE A 879 -20.34 -11.70 -16.67
C ILE A 879 -19.19 -12.28 -15.86
N THR A 880 -19.30 -12.24 -14.53
CA THR A 880 -18.22 -12.62 -13.61
C THR A 880 -18.53 -13.88 -12.79
N SER A 881 -19.79 -14.31 -12.73
CA SER A 881 -20.27 -15.54 -12.11
C SER A 881 -21.53 -16.02 -12.85
N LEU A 882 -21.97 -17.26 -12.62
CA LEU A 882 -23.26 -17.75 -13.14
C LEU A 882 -24.46 -16.92 -12.68
N LYS A 883 -24.32 -16.01 -11.71
CA LYS A 883 -25.40 -15.10 -11.25
C LYS A 883 -25.01 -13.63 -11.24
N GLU A 884 -23.81 -13.25 -11.69
CA GLU A 884 -23.31 -11.89 -11.47
C GLU A 884 -22.85 -11.19 -12.75
N PHE A 885 -23.27 -9.93 -12.86
CA PHE A 885 -22.69 -8.94 -13.74
C PHE A 885 -21.80 -8.00 -12.93
N THR A 886 -20.65 -7.63 -13.47
CA THR A 886 -19.80 -6.56 -12.93
C THR A 886 -19.67 -5.45 -13.96
N VAL A 887 -20.21 -4.28 -13.66
CA VAL A 887 -20.07 -3.08 -14.49
C VAL A 887 -18.84 -2.32 -14.01
N ASN A 888 -17.87 -2.12 -14.89
CA ASN A 888 -16.72 -1.27 -14.61
C ASN A 888 -17.12 0.17 -14.92
N ALA A 889 -16.94 1.07 -13.95
CA ALA A 889 -17.23 2.48 -14.09
C ALA A 889 -15.95 3.32 -13.93
N SER A 890 -15.93 4.50 -14.52
CA SER A 890 -15.04 5.59 -14.09
C SER A 890 -15.81 6.50 -13.12
N GLY A 891 -15.12 7.24 -12.25
CA GLY A 891 -15.79 8.07 -11.24
C GLY A 891 -16.23 7.31 -9.99
N ASP A 892 -17.09 7.94 -9.19
CA ASP A 892 -17.62 7.39 -7.93
C ASP A 892 -19.06 6.88 -8.08
N PRO A 893 -19.27 5.54 -8.18
CA PRO A 893 -20.59 4.93 -8.25
C PRO A 893 -21.25 4.68 -6.89
N SER A 894 -20.72 5.18 -5.76
CA SER A 894 -21.19 4.83 -4.41
C SER A 894 -22.67 5.12 -4.13
N GLU A 895 -23.29 6.04 -4.88
CA GLU A 895 -24.71 6.38 -4.73
C GLU A 895 -25.66 5.40 -5.43
N ILE A 896 -25.15 4.50 -6.28
CA ILE A 896 -25.96 3.57 -7.08
C ILE A 896 -26.58 2.48 -6.19
N LYS A 897 -27.91 2.36 -6.26
CA LYS A 897 -28.71 1.38 -5.52
C LYS A 897 -29.37 0.39 -6.48
N LYS A 898 -29.94 -0.68 -5.91
CA LYS A 898 -30.68 -1.70 -6.67
C LYS A 898 -31.75 -1.12 -7.59
N ASN A 899 -32.51 -0.12 -7.13
CA ASN A 899 -33.62 0.47 -7.89
C ASN A 899 -33.14 1.36 -9.05
N ASP A 900 -31.85 1.65 -9.13
CA ASP A 900 -31.26 2.41 -10.21
C ASP A 900 -30.84 1.53 -11.39
N VAL A 901 -30.84 0.20 -11.23
CA VAL A 901 -30.35 -0.75 -12.22
C VAL A 901 -31.49 -1.55 -12.85
N THR A 902 -31.49 -1.66 -14.17
CA THR A 902 -32.35 -2.58 -14.93
C THR A 902 -31.52 -3.43 -15.86
N ILE A 903 -31.83 -4.72 -15.94
CA ILE A 903 -31.17 -5.68 -16.85
C ILE A 903 -32.21 -6.30 -17.76
N THR A 904 -31.90 -6.37 -19.05
CA THR A 904 -32.82 -6.82 -20.09
C THR A 904 -32.14 -7.84 -21.02
N ASP A 905 -32.80 -8.96 -21.31
CA ASP A 905 -32.39 -9.92 -22.35
C ASP A 905 -32.67 -9.36 -23.74
N VAL A 906 -31.60 -9.05 -24.47
CA VAL A 906 -31.61 -8.44 -25.80
C VAL A 906 -31.07 -9.38 -26.88
N THR A 907 -31.07 -10.69 -26.62
CA THR A 907 -30.61 -11.71 -27.60
C THR A 907 -31.29 -11.57 -28.96
N ASP A 908 -32.59 -11.28 -28.98
CA ASP A 908 -33.35 -11.02 -30.20
C ASP A 908 -33.70 -9.53 -30.30
N SER A 909 -32.84 -8.76 -30.98
CA SER A 909 -32.97 -7.32 -31.11
C SER A 909 -34.21 -6.85 -31.90
N LYS A 910 -34.98 -7.77 -32.50
CA LYS A 910 -36.18 -7.46 -33.29
C LYS A 910 -37.49 -7.65 -32.52
N LYS A 911 -37.46 -8.15 -31.28
CA LYS A 911 -38.67 -8.29 -30.45
C LYS A 911 -39.11 -6.94 -29.90
N GLU A 912 -40.41 -6.66 -29.97
CA GLU A 912 -41.02 -5.45 -29.40
C GLU A 912 -40.96 -5.41 -27.86
N ASN A 913 -40.97 -6.58 -27.21
CA ASN A 913 -40.89 -6.70 -25.75
C ASN A 913 -39.78 -7.65 -25.33
N HIS A 914 -38.80 -7.10 -24.61
CA HIS A 914 -37.68 -7.84 -24.05
C HIS A 914 -37.97 -8.32 -22.62
N THR A 915 -37.33 -9.43 -22.21
CA THR A 915 -37.53 -10.00 -20.88
C THR A 915 -36.58 -9.36 -19.87
N ALA A 916 -37.11 -8.83 -18.77
CA ALA A 916 -36.29 -8.30 -17.68
C ALA A 916 -35.64 -9.43 -16.86
N VAL A 917 -34.41 -9.22 -16.42
CA VAL A 917 -33.71 -10.11 -15.49
C VAL A 917 -33.91 -9.61 -14.07
N ASP A 918 -34.45 -10.48 -13.23
CA ASP A 918 -34.73 -10.20 -11.83
C ASP A 918 -33.43 -10.04 -11.02
N ILE A 919 -33.28 -8.89 -10.35
CA ILE A 919 -32.10 -8.56 -9.54
C ILE A 919 -32.34 -8.94 -8.07
N SER A 920 -31.39 -9.64 -7.46
CA SER A 920 -31.37 -9.90 -6.01
C SER A 920 -30.71 -8.73 -5.27
N GLN A 921 -29.51 -8.33 -5.69
CA GLN A 921 -28.69 -7.31 -5.02
C GLN A 921 -27.89 -6.46 -6.03
N VAL A 922 -27.63 -5.20 -5.65
CA VAL A 922 -26.60 -4.34 -6.27
C VAL A 922 -25.64 -3.90 -5.18
N ALA A 923 -24.35 -3.95 -5.45
CA ALA A 923 -23.29 -3.50 -4.56
C ALA A 923 -22.25 -2.68 -5.34
N VAL A 924 -21.65 -1.70 -4.68
CA VAL A 924 -20.59 -0.88 -5.26
C VAL A 924 -19.27 -1.22 -4.56
N VAL A 925 -18.24 -1.53 -5.33
CA VAL A 925 -16.89 -1.89 -4.87
C VAL A 925 -15.88 -1.07 -5.64
N ASP A 926 -15.24 -0.11 -4.98
CA ASP A 926 -14.39 0.91 -5.62
C ASP A 926 -15.12 1.60 -6.79
N ASN A 927 -14.64 1.39 -8.02
CA ASN A 927 -15.23 1.91 -9.25
C ASN A 927 -16.06 0.85 -10.01
N LYS A 928 -16.50 -0.22 -9.35
CA LYS A 928 -17.28 -1.31 -9.96
C LYS A 928 -18.66 -1.42 -9.34
N ILE A 929 -19.67 -1.67 -10.17
CA ILE A 929 -21.06 -1.93 -9.76
C ILE A 929 -21.32 -3.41 -10.01
N VAL A 930 -21.45 -4.19 -8.94
CA VAL A 930 -21.71 -5.63 -8.99
C VAL A 930 -23.21 -5.86 -8.84
N ILE A 931 -23.81 -6.54 -9.82
CA ILE A 931 -25.24 -6.80 -9.89
C ILE A 931 -25.45 -8.31 -9.85
N THR A 932 -26.15 -8.79 -8.82
CA THR A 932 -26.46 -10.21 -8.65
C THR A 932 -27.90 -10.45 -9.11
N ALA A 933 -28.09 -11.37 -10.06
CA ALA A 933 -29.39 -11.86 -10.48
C ALA A 933 -30.01 -12.80 -9.44
N LYS A 934 -31.34 -12.94 -9.41
CA LYS A 934 -32.01 -13.94 -8.57
C LYS A 934 -31.74 -15.36 -9.05
N ASN A 935 -31.77 -15.54 -10.38
CA ASN A 935 -31.60 -16.83 -11.04
C ASN A 935 -30.25 -16.91 -11.75
N GLU A 936 -29.82 -18.12 -12.09
CA GLU A 936 -28.64 -18.30 -12.96
C GLU A 936 -28.86 -17.65 -14.32
N LEU A 937 -27.80 -17.01 -14.82
CA LEU A 937 -27.72 -16.37 -16.11
C LEU A 937 -27.55 -17.44 -17.18
N ASP A 938 -28.32 -17.31 -18.26
CA ASP A 938 -28.10 -18.09 -19.46
C ASP A 938 -26.94 -17.46 -20.24
N LEU A 939 -25.83 -18.21 -20.31
CA LEU A 939 -24.58 -17.78 -20.95
C LEU A 939 -24.65 -17.74 -22.48
N LYS A 940 -25.75 -18.23 -23.08
CA LYS A 940 -26.01 -18.14 -24.53
C LYS A 940 -26.68 -16.81 -24.92
N LYS A 941 -27.07 -15.99 -23.95
CA LYS A 941 -27.83 -14.76 -24.17
C LYS A 941 -26.96 -13.51 -24.15
N MET A 942 -27.52 -12.43 -24.73
CA MET A 942 -26.99 -11.08 -24.62
C MET A 942 -27.88 -10.26 -23.68
N TYR A 943 -27.25 -9.54 -22.75
CA TYR A 943 -27.95 -8.69 -21.79
C TYR A 943 -27.55 -7.22 -21.99
N GLU A 944 -28.49 -6.32 -21.73
CA GLU A 944 -28.27 -4.89 -21.65
C GLU A 944 -28.53 -4.40 -20.23
N ILE A 945 -27.57 -3.66 -19.67
CA ILE A 945 -27.64 -3.11 -18.32
C ILE A 945 -27.79 -1.60 -18.43
N SER A 946 -28.88 -1.06 -17.88
CA SER A 946 -29.10 0.39 -17.73
C SER A 946 -28.98 0.78 -16.27
N ILE A 947 -28.31 1.90 -16.00
CA ILE A 947 -28.06 2.40 -14.65
C ILE A 947 -28.48 3.87 -14.60
N LYS A 948 -29.38 4.22 -13.69
CA LYS A 948 -29.74 5.62 -13.40
C LYS A 948 -28.67 6.26 -12.53
N GLY A 949 -28.34 7.52 -12.78
CA GLY A 949 -27.37 8.27 -11.97
C GLY A 949 -25.90 8.15 -12.44
N VAL A 950 -25.58 7.25 -13.37
CA VAL A 950 -24.33 7.34 -14.13
C VAL A 950 -24.50 8.34 -15.29
N GLY A 951 -23.51 9.22 -15.50
CA GLY A 951 -23.53 10.22 -16.57
C GLY A 951 -22.57 9.86 -17.71
N GLY A 952 -22.88 10.26 -18.95
CA GLY A 952 -22.08 9.97 -20.15
C GLY A 952 -22.74 8.95 -21.09
N MET A 953 -22.18 8.80 -22.29
CA MET A 953 -22.55 7.75 -23.25
C MET A 953 -21.51 6.60 -23.20
N PRO A 954 -21.96 5.34 -23.31
CA PRO A 954 -23.34 4.91 -23.47
C PRO A 954 -24.12 4.84 -22.15
N LYS A 955 -25.41 5.21 -22.17
CA LYS A 955 -26.33 5.09 -21.01
C LYS A 955 -26.64 3.64 -20.62
N THR A 956 -26.26 2.71 -21.48
CA THR A 956 -26.42 1.26 -21.31
C THR A 956 -25.16 0.53 -21.74
N VAL A 957 -24.84 -0.55 -21.04
CA VAL A 957 -23.70 -1.42 -21.38
C VAL A 957 -24.22 -2.81 -21.75
N SER A 958 -23.78 -3.33 -22.89
CA SER A 958 -24.15 -4.68 -23.35
C SER A 958 -23.11 -5.70 -22.90
N VAL A 959 -23.57 -6.88 -22.50
CA VAL A 959 -22.72 -7.96 -22.00
C VAL A 959 -23.20 -9.33 -22.49
N SER A 960 -22.26 -10.18 -22.87
CA SER A 960 -22.47 -11.58 -23.25
C SER A 960 -21.20 -12.40 -23.03
N THR A 961 -21.25 -13.70 -23.29
CA THR A 961 -20.05 -14.56 -23.28
C THR A 961 -19.02 -14.22 -24.36
N VAL A 962 -19.40 -13.41 -25.36
CA VAL A 962 -18.52 -12.91 -26.43
C VAL A 962 -18.03 -11.49 -26.12
N LYS A 963 -18.88 -10.65 -25.51
CA LYS A 963 -18.60 -9.25 -25.18
C LYS A 963 -18.65 -9.06 -23.66
N GLY A 964 -17.50 -9.11 -23.00
CA GLY A 964 -17.39 -8.97 -21.54
C GLY A 964 -17.63 -10.29 -20.79
N SER A 965 -16.74 -11.26 -20.99
CA SER A 965 -16.87 -12.60 -20.40
C SER A 965 -15.61 -12.95 -19.61
N LYS A 966 -15.67 -12.72 -18.29
CA LYS A 966 -14.66 -13.23 -17.37
C LYS A 966 -15.06 -14.59 -16.79
N ILE A 967 -16.35 -14.92 -16.84
CA ILE A 967 -16.94 -16.18 -16.38
C ILE A 967 -16.23 -17.41 -16.97
N VAL A 968 -15.84 -17.39 -18.25
CA VAL A 968 -15.16 -18.52 -18.93
C VAL A 968 -13.74 -18.82 -18.40
N ARG A 969 -13.22 -17.99 -17.47
CA ARG A 969 -11.93 -18.17 -16.80
C ARG A 969 -12.09 -18.33 -15.29
N THR A 970 -13.22 -18.87 -14.84
CA THR A 970 -13.52 -19.06 -13.42
C THR A 970 -13.72 -20.52 -13.08
N ASP A 971 -13.34 -20.90 -11.86
CA ASP A 971 -13.54 -22.26 -11.34
C ASP A 971 -15.02 -22.67 -11.35
N GLU A 972 -15.95 -21.70 -11.20
CA GLU A 972 -17.39 -21.96 -11.24
C GLU A 972 -17.83 -22.43 -12.63
N PHE A 973 -17.32 -21.81 -13.69
CA PHE A 973 -17.59 -22.20 -15.07
C PHE A 973 -16.96 -23.56 -15.39
N ASP A 974 -15.70 -23.76 -15.00
CA ASP A 974 -14.99 -25.02 -15.21
C ASP A 974 -15.71 -26.16 -14.49
N LYS A 975 -16.11 -25.96 -13.23
CA LYS A 975 -16.86 -26.98 -12.47
C LYS A 975 -18.20 -27.32 -13.10
N LYS A 976 -18.89 -26.36 -13.71
CA LYS A 976 -20.21 -26.57 -14.32
C LYS A 976 -20.13 -27.22 -15.70
N TYR A 977 -19.14 -26.83 -16.50
CA TYR A 977 -19.08 -27.21 -17.92
C TYR A 977 -17.90 -28.13 -18.27
N ALA A 978 -17.02 -28.50 -17.34
CA ALA A 978 -15.90 -29.40 -17.60
C ALA A 978 -16.34 -30.67 -18.32
N TYR A 979 -15.58 -31.02 -19.36
CA TYR A 979 -15.72 -32.29 -20.06
C TYR A 979 -14.67 -33.26 -19.57
N ALA A 980 -15.10 -34.36 -18.95
CA ALA A 980 -14.21 -35.39 -18.41
C ALA A 980 -13.90 -36.53 -19.39
N GLY A 981 -14.49 -36.52 -20.59
CA GLY A 981 -14.23 -37.52 -21.63
C GLY A 981 -12.93 -37.27 -22.37
N ASP A 982 -12.38 -38.33 -22.96
CA ASP A 982 -11.11 -38.36 -23.70
C ASP A 982 -11.29 -38.40 -25.22
N ASP A 983 -12.51 -38.15 -25.71
CA ASP A 983 -12.93 -38.34 -27.10
C ASP A 983 -13.23 -37.01 -27.83
N LEU A 984 -12.67 -35.89 -27.34
CA LEU A 984 -12.66 -34.62 -28.08
C LEU A 984 -11.75 -34.72 -29.31
N GLY A 985 -12.09 -33.98 -30.37
CA GLY A 985 -11.37 -33.98 -31.63
C GLY A 985 -12.04 -34.87 -32.68
N ALA A 986 -11.25 -35.35 -33.63
CA ALA A 986 -11.69 -36.23 -34.71
C ALA A 986 -11.42 -37.69 -34.34
N VAL A 987 -12.47 -38.49 -34.22
CA VAL A 987 -12.40 -39.93 -33.97
C VAL A 987 -12.81 -40.67 -35.23
N VAL A 988 -11.88 -41.41 -35.83
CA VAL A 988 -12.12 -42.20 -37.04
C VAL A 988 -12.60 -43.59 -36.65
N ASN A 989 -13.76 -43.99 -37.14
CA ASN A 989 -14.35 -45.31 -36.93
C ASN A 989 -14.82 -45.88 -38.28
N GLY A 990 -14.07 -46.85 -38.82
CA GLY A 990 -14.34 -47.45 -40.12
C GLY A 990 -14.31 -46.41 -41.24
N ASN A 991 -15.39 -46.32 -42.02
CA ASN A 991 -15.55 -45.37 -43.13
C ASN A 991 -16.16 -44.03 -42.70
N SER A 992 -16.11 -43.67 -41.41
CA SER A 992 -16.70 -42.43 -40.89
C SER A 992 -15.78 -41.74 -39.88
N THR A 993 -15.87 -40.41 -39.83
CA THR A 993 -15.17 -39.59 -38.83
C THR A 993 -16.21 -38.86 -37.97
N THR A 994 -16.12 -39.00 -36.65
CA THR A 994 -16.91 -38.25 -35.69
C THR A 994 -16.09 -37.08 -35.18
N PHE A 995 -16.61 -35.86 -35.31
CA PHE A 995 -16.01 -34.66 -34.74
C PHE A 995 -16.73 -34.30 -33.45
N LYS A 996 -15.98 -34.17 -32.35
CA LYS A 996 -16.47 -33.68 -31.06
C LYS A 996 -15.62 -32.50 -30.61
N LEU A 997 -16.24 -31.49 -30.04
CA LEU A 997 -15.55 -30.33 -29.49
C LEU A 997 -16.27 -29.83 -28.26
N TRP A 998 -15.54 -29.11 -27.41
CA TRP A 998 -16.08 -28.50 -26.21
C TRP A 998 -16.37 -27.03 -26.47
N ALA A 999 -17.65 -26.67 -26.52
CA ALA A 999 -18.11 -25.29 -26.74
C ALA A 999 -19.41 -24.98 -25.95
N PRO A 1000 -19.36 -24.97 -24.61
CA PRO A 1000 -20.56 -24.89 -23.75
C PRO A 1000 -21.38 -23.60 -23.90
N THR A 1001 -20.78 -22.52 -24.42
CA THR A 1001 -21.42 -21.21 -24.63
C THR A 1001 -21.86 -20.98 -26.07
N ALA A 1002 -21.55 -21.90 -27.00
CA ALA A 1002 -21.91 -21.73 -28.40
C ALA A 1002 -23.42 -21.90 -28.63
N THR A 1003 -23.98 -21.02 -29.46
CA THR A 1003 -25.37 -21.12 -29.95
C THR A 1003 -25.46 -21.83 -31.29
N LYS A 1004 -24.35 -21.92 -32.03
CA LYS A 1004 -24.21 -22.62 -33.30
C LYS A 1004 -22.76 -23.08 -33.49
N VAL A 1005 -22.58 -24.31 -33.98
CA VAL A 1005 -21.27 -24.82 -34.41
C VAL A 1005 -21.42 -25.48 -35.78
N GLU A 1006 -20.52 -25.15 -36.71
CA GLU A 1006 -20.52 -25.70 -38.06
C GLU A 1006 -19.17 -26.36 -38.37
N LEU A 1007 -19.21 -27.59 -38.86
CA LEU A 1007 -18.07 -28.27 -39.45
C LEU A 1007 -17.98 -27.86 -40.92
N VAL A 1008 -16.88 -27.20 -41.29
CA VAL A 1008 -16.55 -26.85 -42.67
C VAL A 1008 -15.36 -27.70 -43.11
N THR A 1009 -15.53 -28.45 -44.19
CA THR A 1009 -14.46 -29.24 -44.84
C THR A 1009 -14.14 -28.64 -46.19
N TYR A 1010 -12.88 -28.72 -46.61
CA TYR A 1010 -12.37 -28.17 -47.86
C TYR A 1010 -11.92 -29.30 -48.81
N GLN A 1011 -11.90 -29.05 -50.12
CA GLN A 1011 -11.53 -30.08 -51.11
C GLN A 1011 -10.04 -30.46 -51.07
N SER A 1012 -9.19 -29.58 -50.56
CA SER A 1012 -7.76 -29.81 -50.33
C SER A 1012 -7.23 -28.91 -49.20
N ASP A 1013 -5.96 -29.05 -48.89
CA ASP A 1013 -5.19 -28.26 -47.91
C ASP A 1013 -4.59 -26.96 -48.49
N ALA A 1014 -4.89 -26.63 -49.74
CA ALA A 1014 -4.45 -25.38 -50.35
C ALA A 1014 -5.10 -24.16 -49.67
N GLU A 1015 -4.34 -23.07 -49.50
CA GLU A 1015 -4.77 -21.85 -48.80
C GLU A 1015 -6.08 -21.24 -49.35
N ASN A 1016 -6.39 -21.49 -50.64
CA ASN A 1016 -7.58 -21.02 -51.33
C ASN A 1016 -8.51 -22.17 -51.79
N ALA A 1017 -8.44 -23.34 -51.15
CA ALA A 1017 -9.27 -24.47 -51.53
C ALA A 1017 -10.77 -24.14 -51.36
N PRO A 1018 -11.64 -24.54 -52.32
CA PRO A 1018 -13.08 -24.36 -52.18
C PRO A 1018 -13.64 -25.23 -51.05
N GLU A 1019 -14.66 -24.71 -50.36
CA GLU A 1019 -15.43 -25.47 -49.37
C GLU A 1019 -16.04 -26.72 -50.04
N ALA A 1020 -15.74 -27.90 -49.50
CA ALA A 1020 -16.31 -29.17 -49.95
C ALA A 1020 -17.68 -29.43 -49.33
N LYS A 1021 -17.81 -29.17 -48.03
CA LYS A 1021 -19.04 -29.41 -47.27
C LYS A 1021 -19.10 -28.50 -46.06
N LYS A 1022 -20.29 -28.02 -45.77
CA LYS A 1022 -20.62 -27.30 -44.55
C LYS A 1022 -21.78 -28.00 -43.85
N GLN A 1023 -21.60 -28.35 -42.58
CA GLN A 1023 -22.58 -29.11 -41.82
C GLN A 1023 -22.72 -28.56 -40.40
N GLU A 1024 -23.95 -28.31 -39.97
CA GLU A 1024 -24.22 -27.94 -38.58
C GLU A 1024 -23.99 -29.14 -37.66
N MET A 1025 -23.24 -28.91 -36.58
CA MET A 1025 -22.96 -29.92 -35.57
C MET A 1025 -24.10 -29.99 -34.55
N LYS A 1026 -24.36 -31.19 -34.02
CA LYS A 1026 -25.35 -31.38 -32.96
C LYS A 1026 -24.79 -30.78 -31.65
N LEU A 1027 -25.46 -29.73 -31.15
CA LEU A 1027 -25.15 -29.07 -29.88
C LEU A 1027 -25.71 -29.81 -28.66
#